data_AF-A0A3D2MJ17-F1
#
_entry.id   AF-A0A3D2MJ17-F1
#
_cell.length_a   1.000
_cell.length_b   1.000
_cell.length_c   1.000
_cell.angle_alpha   90.00
_cell.angle_beta   90.00
_cell.angle_gamma   90.00
#
_symmetry.space_group_name_H-M   'P 1'
#
loop_
_entity.id
_entity.type
_entity.pdbx_description
1 polymer ?
#
loop_
_entity_poly.entity_id
_entity_poly.type
_entity_poly.pdbx_seq_one_letter_code
_entity_poly.pdbx_strand_id
1 'polypeptide(L)'
;MRLLIKEKRNCLLLTSYRTSGILFGNRYTNASGQGSETMAQNHPTVQEDTLIYQQDGRTQEIMLGTPEWYAWLDRASTFTFRSASGTFTARRERAGNTRGGWYWKAYRKRAGKLLSAYLGKSETLTSERLHAIAAQLNEEENLTSSRVIHASPPGSSYLPPLPTAAPIGGPHVEQAARPTNIRFFNLPAQLSSLVGREQDTAHIWTLLRRTEVRLLTLLGPGGVGKTRLALAAAAKLHAEFTDGVVFVSLASIRDPHLVISAIAHVLGLHQGALKDVQRFLQDRHLLLILDNFEQVVSAAPLIEDVLLTCPQVKALITSRTALRLQGEHEFPVLPLSLPDLHTLSQTPADDLPGRYTAIALFMQRAQALLPQFQLTAANMRIVADICIRLDGLPLAIELAAARVKLFPPQALLARLSQRLTVLTDGARTLPERQRTLRNTLQWSYDLLNADEQRLFRRLSVFVGGCTLEAIAAVCGAGGEEQTSDVLSGVMSLIDHSLLSQAKQEAEEPRPIMLETIREYGLECLQEHGEAEDTRRSHALYYLTLAEETASQGKSGEPQRRWLKRLTQEQENLRAALGFLIEQREAELAVQLSGALWKYWVNRGSFSEGRALLAASLGLPHVGKRTETRARALCGAGDLALRQGNYQIATALLEESVASYQELGEKRGLAEALLHLGLSLASAQRFARASTLIEQSIALSRETSDKQLLGHALDSLARLALKQGDLAATRALAEENLQAAPQLGEIRAQISPRKLLATVALVQGDYTRAADLAQELLTISREVSDRESEFSALFTLGTVALRMGDGTQALDLYNWCLILTDEIGSTRNRSMALARLGEVAYEQSNYALAVERYRESLSYTDTFEDKEVVGMALLGLARVAKAERRLWRAAHLLGAAEARLNVNIDLDALARVTYERDVAALRTYLGDKVYTQARDAGSRMIAEQALAIPEPASAALKGSPLYPDELTEREVQVVRLVASGLTDAQVAQQLVVSPRTIQGHLRSIYSKINVNSRSAATRYAVEHQLV
;
A
#
# COMPACT_ATOMS: atom_id res chain seq x y z
N MET A 1 -6.61 -18.36 -66.71
CA MET A 1 -5.49 -19.32 -66.77
C MET A 1 -4.76 -19.24 -65.43
N ARG A 2 -5.06 -20.20 -64.52
CA ARG A 2 -4.46 -20.56 -63.20
C ARG A 2 -4.36 -19.46 -62.09
N LEU A 3 -5.30 -19.38 -61.15
CA LEU A 3 -5.42 -20.09 -59.82
C LEU A 3 -4.36 -19.61 -58.79
N LEU A 4 -4.55 -19.37 -57.49
CA LEU A 4 -5.68 -19.17 -56.55
C LEU A 4 -5.01 -18.99 -55.13
N ILE A 5 -5.44 -18.01 -54.32
CA ILE A 5 -5.72 -18.05 -52.85
C ILE A 5 -4.66 -18.58 -51.82
N LYS A 6 -4.37 -17.76 -50.76
CA LYS A 6 -4.64 -17.95 -49.28
C LYS A 6 -3.57 -17.46 -48.27
N GLU A 7 -4.01 -16.55 -47.40
CA GLU A 7 -3.92 -16.47 -45.90
C GLU A 7 -2.66 -16.77 -45.04
N LYS A 8 -2.50 -15.87 -44.03
CA LYS A 8 -2.23 -16.04 -42.57
C LYS A 8 -0.81 -15.89 -41.97
N ARG A 9 -0.70 -14.82 -41.14
CA ARG A 9 -0.26 -14.71 -39.72
C ARG A 9 0.95 -15.53 -39.21
N ASN A 10 2.01 -14.88 -38.70
CA ASN A 10 2.25 -14.57 -37.25
C ASN A 10 3.75 -14.36 -36.90
N CYS A 11 3.97 -13.36 -36.04
CA CYS A 11 4.87 -13.32 -34.86
C CYS A 11 6.43 -13.23 -34.95
N LEU A 12 6.91 -12.38 -34.02
CA LEU A 12 8.19 -12.36 -33.27
C LEU A 12 9.34 -11.50 -33.81
N LEU A 13 9.78 -10.55 -32.98
CA LEU A 13 11.16 -10.43 -32.48
C LEU A 13 11.24 -9.46 -31.29
N LEU A 14 11.50 -10.01 -30.10
CA LEU A 14 12.06 -9.34 -28.93
C LEU A 14 13.55 -9.74 -28.86
N THR A 15 14.44 -8.76 -28.74
CA THR A 15 15.89 -8.97 -28.66
C THR A 15 16.40 -9.14 -27.22
N SER A 16 17.35 -10.05 -27.12
CA SER A 16 18.07 -10.61 -25.97
C SER A 16 19.05 -9.68 -25.27
N TYR A 17 19.33 -9.92 -23.98
CA TYR A 17 20.71 -9.99 -23.46
C TYR A 17 20.81 -11.08 -22.37
N ARG A 18 21.74 -12.02 -22.59
CA ARG A 18 22.21 -13.08 -21.66
C ARG A 18 23.64 -12.72 -21.24
N THR A 19 23.99 -13.00 -20.00
CA THR A 19 25.38 -13.25 -19.56
C THR A 19 25.38 -14.40 -18.54
N SER A 20 26.44 -15.19 -18.58
CA SER A 20 26.57 -16.52 -18.01
C SER A 20 27.79 -16.63 -17.10
N GLY A 21 27.70 -17.50 -16.08
CA GLY A 21 28.84 -18.17 -15.42
C GLY A 21 29.17 -17.69 -14.00
N ILE A 22 29.64 -18.49 -13.04
CA ILE A 22 30.05 -19.90 -12.97
C ILE A 22 30.10 -20.30 -11.46
N LEU A 23 29.76 -21.56 -11.20
CA LEU A 23 30.04 -22.48 -10.07
C LEU A 23 30.87 -22.02 -8.84
N PHE A 24 30.39 -22.40 -7.64
CA PHE A 24 31.11 -23.33 -6.74
C PHE A 24 30.11 -24.01 -5.79
N GLY A 25 30.13 -25.34 -5.75
CA GLY A 25 29.36 -26.14 -4.80
C GLY A 25 30.18 -26.50 -3.57
N ASN A 26 29.50 -26.87 -2.49
CA ASN A 26 30.02 -27.88 -1.57
C ASN A 26 28.88 -28.65 -0.91
N ARG A 27 28.97 -29.98 -1.05
CA ARG A 27 28.18 -31.00 -0.37
C ARG A 27 28.74 -31.19 1.04
N TYR A 28 27.90 -31.44 2.04
CA TYR A 28 28.17 -32.48 3.05
C TYR A 28 26.88 -33.17 3.47
N THR A 29 27.00 -34.48 3.56
CA THR A 29 26.01 -35.53 3.77
C THR A 29 25.76 -35.84 5.24
N ASN A 30 24.57 -36.37 5.51
CA ASN A 30 24.05 -36.91 6.77
C ASN A 30 24.94 -37.93 7.50
N ALA A 31 24.87 -37.97 8.83
CA ALA A 31 24.88 -39.21 9.61
C ALA A 31 24.18 -39.03 10.99
N SER A 32 23.38 -40.05 11.31
CA SER A 32 22.45 -40.32 12.42
C SER A 32 23.02 -40.37 13.85
N GLY A 33 22.15 -40.08 14.84
CA GLY A 33 22.27 -40.55 16.23
C GLY A 33 21.04 -40.20 17.07
N GLN A 34 20.31 -41.23 17.54
CA GLN A 34 19.11 -41.13 18.38
C GLN A 34 19.41 -40.62 19.80
N GLY A 35 18.48 -39.88 20.39
CA GLY A 35 18.44 -39.56 21.81
C GLY A 35 17.21 -38.71 22.14
N SER A 36 16.21 -39.33 22.74
CA SER A 36 14.99 -38.69 23.23
C SER A 36 15.28 -37.82 24.46
N GLU A 37 15.22 -36.51 24.32
CA GLU A 37 15.06 -35.59 25.46
C GLU A 37 14.01 -34.53 25.10
N THR A 38 12.94 -34.50 25.88
CA THR A 38 11.97 -33.42 25.96
C THR A 38 12.67 -32.13 26.38
N MET A 39 13.11 -31.31 25.41
CA MET A 39 13.63 -29.96 25.68
C MET A 39 12.48 -28.94 25.65
N ALA A 40 12.23 -28.33 26.81
CA ALA A 40 11.51 -27.07 26.90
C ALA A 40 12.22 -26.03 26.02
N GLN A 41 11.50 -25.43 25.07
CA GLN A 41 12.01 -24.30 24.28
C GLN A 41 12.22 -23.10 25.23
N ASN A 42 13.41 -22.99 25.82
CA ASN A 42 13.80 -21.82 26.60
C ASN A 42 14.08 -20.66 25.65
N HIS A 43 13.11 -19.76 25.53
CA HIS A 43 13.27 -18.52 24.77
C HIS A 43 14.40 -17.66 25.36
N PRO A 44 15.25 -17.03 24.52
CA PRO A 44 16.28 -16.10 24.96
C PRO A 44 15.68 -15.01 25.84
N THR A 45 16.18 -14.86 27.06
CA THR A 45 15.62 -13.94 28.06
C THR A 45 16.69 -13.04 28.64
N VAL A 46 16.49 -11.74 28.53
CA VAL A 46 17.27 -10.72 29.23
C VAL A 46 16.74 -10.60 30.65
N GLN A 47 17.63 -10.82 31.61
CA GLN A 47 17.41 -10.61 33.02
C GLN A 47 18.42 -9.59 33.52
N GLU A 48 17.93 -8.46 34.04
CA GLU A 48 18.76 -7.29 34.36
C GLU A 48 19.55 -6.85 33.10
N ASP A 49 20.87 -6.90 33.14
CA ASP A 49 21.75 -6.50 32.03
C ASP A 49 22.37 -7.69 31.28
N THR A 50 21.85 -8.91 31.47
CA THR A 50 22.41 -10.13 30.87
C THR A 50 21.36 -10.90 30.07
N LEU A 51 21.65 -11.18 28.81
CA LEU A 51 20.92 -12.11 27.97
C LEU A 51 21.33 -13.56 28.30
N ILE A 52 20.35 -14.37 28.68
CA ILE A 52 20.52 -15.80 28.94
C ILE A 52 19.80 -16.59 27.84
N TYR A 53 20.53 -17.45 27.12
CA TYR A 53 19.96 -18.33 26.09
C TYR A 53 20.70 -19.66 25.99
N GLN A 54 20.08 -20.66 25.36
CA GLN A 54 20.70 -21.97 25.12
C GLN A 54 21.30 -22.04 23.72
N GLN A 55 22.56 -22.43 23.63
CA GLN A 55 23.23 -22.76 22.36
C GLN A 55 23.98 -24.08 22.53
N ASP A 56 23.72 -25.05 21.65
CA ASP A 56 24.34 -26.38 21.65
C ASP A 56 24.21 -27.12 23.01
N GLY A 57 23.07 -26.95 23.69
CA GLY A 57 22.79 -27.57 24.99
C GLY A 57 23.53 -26.96 26.19
N ARG A 58 24.17 -25.79 26.00
CA ARG A 58 24.83 -25.02 27.07
C ARG A 58 24.17 -23.65 27.23
N THR A 59 23.99 -23.23 28.48
CA THR A 59 23.58 -21.86 28.82
C THR A 59 24.69 -20.89 28.43
N GLN A 60 24.35 -19.90 27.61
CA GLN A 60 25.20 -18.77 27.24
C GLN A 60 24.67 -17.51 27.91
N GLU A 61 25.59 -16.70 28.41
CA GLU A 61 25.32 -15.42 29.06
C GLU A 61 26.05 -14.32 28.29
N ILE A 62 25.31 -13.32 27.80
CA ILE A 62 25.86 -12.17 27.07
C ILE A 62 25.43 -10.90 27.79
N MET A 63 26.40 -10.06 28.17
CA MET A 63 26.13 -8.76 28.77
C MET A 63 25.63 -7.76 27.72
N LEU A 64 24.57 -7.00 28.03
CA LEU A 64 23.99 -6.03 27.11
C LEU A 64 24.98 -4.89 26.83
N GLY A 65 25.06 -4.47 25.56
CA GLY A 65 25.95 -3.40 25.13
C GLY A 65 27.37 -3.85 24.75
N THR A 66 27.73 -5.12 24.89
CA THR A 66 29.01 -5.65 24.39
C THR A 66 28.96 -5.97 22.89
N PRO A 67 30.11 -6.11 22.20
CA PRO A 67 30.13 -6.56 20.81
C PRO A 67 29.42 -7.90 20.60
N GLU A 68 29.47 -8.82 21.57
CA GLU A 68 28.75 -10.10 21.48
C GLU A 68 27.23 -9.91 21.49
N TRP A 69 26.71 -8.94 22.25
CA TRP A 69 25.29 -8.58 22.27
C TRP A 69 24.80 -8.10 20.90
N TYR A 70 25.53 -7.18 20.28
CA TYR A 70 25.16 -6.66 18.96
C TYR A 70 25.25 -7.74 17.87
N ALA A 71 26.30 -8.57 17.91
CA ALA A 71 26.44 -9.71 17.00
C ALA A 71 25.31 -10.74 17.17
N TRP A 72 24.82 -10.90 18.39
CA TRP A 72 23.68 -11.77 18.68
C TRP A 72 22.36 -11.19 18.15
N LEU A 73 22.10 -9.89 18.36
CA LEU A 73 20.90 -9.20 17.84
C LEU A 73 20.79 -9.26 16.31
N ASP A 74 21.91 -9.29 15.59
CA ASP A 74 21.92 -9.43 14.13
C ASP A 74 21.43 -10.80 13.64
N ARG A 75 21.44 -11.81 14.51
CA ARG A 75 20.98 -13.18 14.21
C ARG A 75 19.63 -13.50 14.83
N ALA A 76 19.27 -12.84 15.93
CA ALA A 76 18.03 -13.08 16.65
C ALA A 76 16.79 -12.48 15.95
N SER A 77 15.67 -13.20 16.01
CA SER A 77 14.36 -12.71 15.54
C SER A 77 13.45 -12.24 16.68
N THR A 78 13.62 -12.81 17.88
CA THR A 78 12.82 -12.49 19.08
C THR A 78 13.64 -12.74 20.34
N PHE A 79 13.37 -11.96 21.38
CA PHE A 79 13.84 -12.24 22.74
C PHE A 79 12.85 -11.68 23.75
N THR A 80 12.93 -12.16 24.99
CA THR A 80 12.13 -11.68 26.10
C THR A 80 13.01 -10.84 27.01
N PHE A 81 12.48 -9.77 27.62
CA PHE A 81 13.20 -9.04 28.65
C PHE A 81 12.28 -8.76 29.84
N ARG A 82 12.84 -8.78 31.04
CA ARG A 82 12.12 -8.53 32.29
C ARG A 82 12.55 -7.19 32.88
N SER A 83 11.57 -6.41 33.28
CA SER A 83 11.75 -5.18 34.05
C SER A 83 10.87 -5.24 35.30
N ALA A 84 11.04 -4.32 36.25
CA ALA A 84 10.16 -4.17 37.41
C ALA A 84 8.67 -4.01 37.00
N SER A 85 8.40 -3.51 35.79
CA SER A 85 7.06 -3.34 35.24
C SER A 85 6.45 -4.59 34.60
N GLY A 86 7.21 -5.67 34.38
CA GLY A 86 6.72 -6.93 33.83
C GLY A 86 7.64 -7.61 32.81
N THR A 87 7.11 -8.60 32.10
CA THR A 87 7.80 -9.33 31.02
C THR A 87 7.34 -8.83 29.65
N PHE A 88 8.29 -8.56 28.76
CA PHE A 88 8.07 -7.99 27.44
C PHE A 88 8.72 -8.86 26.36
N THR A 89 8.09 -8.96 25.19
CA THR A 89 8.65 -9.68 24.04
C THR A 89 9.15 -8.67 23.01
N ALA A 90 10.45 -8.64 22.77
CA ALA A 90 11.05 -7.89 21.67
C ALA A 90 11.05 -8.75 20.40
N ARG A 91 10.57 -8.19 19.28
CA ARG A 91 10.57 -8.85 17.97
C ARG A 91 11.27 -7.95 16.95
N ARG A 92 12.09 -8.59 16.11
CA ARG A 92 12.74 -7.92 14.98
C ARG A 92 11.77 -7.82 13.81
N GLU A 93 11.56 -6.62 13.32
CA GLU A 93 10.63 -6.28 12.26
C GLU A 93 11.34 -5.46 11.18
N ARG A 94 10.78 -5.49 9.97
CA ARG A 94 11.30 -4.73 8.83
C ARG A 94 10.34 -3.60 8.53
N ALA A 95 10.84 -2.37 8.45
CA ALA A 95 10.00 -1.23 8.13
C ALA A 95 9.39 -1.39 6.73
N GLY A 96 8.11 -1.03 6.59
CA GLY A 96 7.30 -1.29 5.39
C GLY A 96 7.64 -0.45 4.16
N ASN A 97 8.69 0.37 4.20
CA ASN A 97 9.16 1.18 3.07
C ASN A 97 10.41 0.57 2.41
N THR A 98 10.61 0.84 1.12
CA THR A 98 11.63 0.21 0.25
C THR A 98 13.09 0.50 0.63
N ARG A 99 13.35 1.29 1.68
CA ARG A 99 14.70 1.56 2.24
C ARG A 99 14.82 1.22 3.74
N GLY A 100 13.82 0.60 4.35
CA GLY A 100 13.77 0.30 5.79
C GLY A 100 14.70 -0.85 6.23
N GLY A 101 15.66 -0.54 7.09
CA GLY A 101 16.47 -1.55 7.81
C GLY A 101 15.67 -2.33 8.87
N TRP A 102 16.28 -3.36 9.43
CA TRP A 102 15.69 -4.11 10.56
C TRP A 102 15.68 -3.26 11.83
N TYR A 103 14.56 -3.28 12.55
CA TYR A 103 14.42 -2.66 13.86
C TYR A 103 13.74 -3.61 14.84
N TRP A 104 13.79 -3.27 16.12
CA TRP A 104 13.18 -4.02 17.21
C TRP A 104 11.93 -3.31 17.73
N LYS A 105 10.88 -4.08 18.00
CA LYS A 105 9.65 -3.60 18.64
C LYS A 105 9.35 -4.44 19.87
N ALA A 106 9.07 -3.78 20.99
CA ALA A 106 8.63 -4.44 22.22
C ALA A 106 7.12 -4.65 22.20
N TYR A 107 6.66 -5.77 22.75
CA TYR A 107 5.27 -6.16 22.86
C TYR A 107 4.92 -6.60 24.28
N ARG A 108 3.71 -6.27 24.73
CA ARG A 108 3.13 -6.79 25.97
C ARG A 108 1.62 -7.01 25.80
N LYS A 109 1.12 -8.16 26.24
CA LYS A 109 -0.32 -8.48 26.24
C LYS A 109 -0.85 -8.50 27.67
N ARG A 110 -1.81 -7.64 28.01
CA ARG A 110 -2.51 -7.64 29.31
C ARG A 110 -3.91 -7.05 29.15
N ALA A 111 -4.90 -7.61 29.84
CA ALA A 111 -6.32 -7.23 29.71
C ALA A 111 -6.88 -7.26 28.27
N GLY A 112 -6.44 -8.23 27.45
CA GLY A 112 -6.96 -8.42 26.09
C GLY A 112 -6.42 -7.47 25.02
N LYS A 113 -5.65 -6.43 25.37
CA LYS A 113 -4.99 -5.51 24.42
C LYS A 113 -3.50 -5.80 24.29
N LEU A 114 -2.96 -5.65 23.08
CA LEU A 114 -1.54 -5.77 22.76
C LEU A 114 -0.94 -4.35 22.66
N LEU A 115 -0.09 -3.98 23.61
CA LEU A 115 0.67 -2.74 23.56
C LEU A 115 2.01 -3.00 22.87
N SER A 116 2.48 -2.02 22.08
CA SER A 116 3.75 -2.15 21.37
C SER A 116 4.49 -0.82 21.28
N ALA A 117 5.81 -0.83 21.43
CA ALA A 117 6.65 0.36 21.32
C ALA A 117 7.94 0.08 20.55
N TYR A 118 8.42 1.09 19.83
CA TYR A 118 9.64 1.02 19.03
C TYR A 118 10.89 1.04 19.93
N LEU A 119 11.70 -0.01 19.85
CA LEU A 119 12.92 -0.13 20.65
C LEU A 119 14.11 0.55 19.97
N GLY A 120 14.26 0.45 18.65
CA GLY A 120 15.43 0.96 17.91
C GLY A 120 15.99 -0.05 16.91
N LYS A 121 17.06 0.34 16.21
CA LYS A 121 17.89 -0.60 15.43
C LYS A 121 18.80 -1.41 16.38
N SER A 122 19.31 -2.55 15.92
CA SER A 122 20.22 -3.40 16.73
C SER A 122 21.39 -2.60 17.33
N GLU A 123 22.01 -1.72 16.53
CA GLU A 123 23.15 -0.87 16.93
C GLU A 123 22.83 0.16 18.03
N THR A 124 21.54 0.42 18.29
CA THR A 124 21.07 1.40 19.28
C THR A 124 20.41 0.77 20.50
N LEU A 125 20.35 -0.57 20.57
CA LEU A 125 19.58 -1.30 21.58
C LEU A 125 20.39 -1.52 22.86
N THR A 126 20.28 -0.60 23.82
CA THR A 126 20.95 -0.64 25.13
C THR A 126 20.00 -1.09 26.25
N SER A 127 20.55 -1.45 27.41
CA SER A 127 19.74 -1.77 28.61
C SER A 127 18.87 -0.58 29.05
N GLU A 128 19.44 0.63 29.10
CA GLU A 128 18.69 1.87 29.39
C GLU A 128 17.48 2.04 28.47
N ARG A 129 17.64 1.71 27.18
CA ARG A 129 16.54 1.79 26.20
C ARG A 129 15.45 0.77 26.46
N LEU A 130 15.80 -0.47 26.83
CA LEU A 130 14.84 -1.51 27.19
C LEU A 130 14.04 -1.11 28.44
N HIS A 131 14.72 -0.56 29.46
CA HIS A 131 14.07 -0.07 30.68
C HIS A 131 13.18 1.15 30.43
N ALA A 132 13.64 2.14 29.66
CA ALA A 132 12.86 3.33 29.32
C ALA A 132 11.56 2.99 28.59
N ILE A 133 11.63 2.07 27.62
CA ILE A 133 10.43 1.64 26.87
C ILE A 133 9.51 0.76 27.74
N ALA A 134 10.07 -0.04 28.64
CA ALA A 134 9.27 -0.78 29.63
C ALA A 134 8.54 0.13 30.63
N ALA A 135 9.09 1.31 30.93
CA ALA A 135 8.45 2.33 31.74
C ALA A 135 7.36 3.09 30.94
N GLN A 136 7.67 3.51 29.71
CA GLN A 136 6.71 4.19 28.81
C GLN A 136 5.46 3.34 28.55
N LEU A 137 5.64 2.06 28.20
CA LEU A 137 4.52 1.13 27.97
C LEU A 137 3.65 0.89 29.22
N ASN A 138 4.13 1.30 30.39
CA ASN A 138 3.43 1.22 31.68
C ASN A 138 2.81 2.57 32.10
N GLU A 139 3.35 3.71 31.64
CA GLU A 139 2.75 5.04 31.85
C GLU A 139 1.57 5.31 30.90
N GLU A 140 1.66 4.88 29.64
CA GLU A 140 0.54 4.91 28.68
C GLU A 140 -0.67 4.12 29.22
N GLU A 141 -0.42 3.07 30.03
CA GLU A 141 -1.45 2.29 30.74
C GLU A 141 -2.17 3.12 31.82
N ASN A 142 -1.44 3.89 32.64
CA ASN A 142 -2.00 4.72 33.71
C ASN A 142 -2.87 5.88 33.18
N LEU A 143 -2.50 6.42 32.02
CA LEU A 143 -3.30 7.45 31.33
C LEU A 143 -4.62 6.88 30.80
N THR A 144 -4.63 5.65 30.30
CA THR A 144 -5.88 4.96 29.88
C THR A 144 -6.74 4.43 31.02
N SER A 145 -6.15 4.13 32.19
CA SER A 145 -6.84 3.48 33.32
C SER A 145 -7.53 4.47 34.29
N SER A 146 -7.24 5.77 34.19
CA SER A 146 -7.77 6.81 35.10
C SER A 146 -9.23 7.24 34.87
N ARG A 147 -9.99 6.56 33.99
CA ARG A 147 -11.38 6.93 33.66
C ARG A 147 -12.50 6.05 34.24
N VAL A 148 -12.22 5.06 35.09
CA VAL A 148 -13.29 4.30 35.75
C VAL A 148 -12.92 3.94 37.19
N ILE A 149 -13.44 4.70 38.16
CA ILE A 149 -13.51 4.29 39.57
C ILE A 149 -14.96 4.48 40.04
N HIS A 150 -15.63 3.38 40.42
CA HIS A 150 -16.53 3.37 41.56
C HIS A 150 -16.51 2.01 42.28
N ALA A 151 -15.87 2.06 43.46
CA ALA A 151 -16.11 1.41 44.74
C ALA A 151 -16.82 0.04 44.86
N SER A 152 -16.13 -0.89 45.53
CA SER A 152 -16.71 -1.87 46.47
C SER A 152 -15.67 -2.17 47.57
N PRO A 153 -16.07 -2.42 48.83
CA PRO A 153 -15.18 -3.03 49.83
C PRO A 153 -15.88 -4.20 50.59
N PRO A 154 -15.22 -4.90 51.55
CA PRO A 154 -14.19 -5.92 51.28
C PRO A 154 -14.27 -7.17 52.23
N GLY A 155 -13.32 -8.12 52.08
CA GLY A 155 -12.89 -9.04 53.17
C GLY A 155 -12.67 -10.50 52.71
N SER A 156 -11.43 -10.90 52.38
CA SER A 156 -10.45 -11.60 53.26
C SER A 156 -10.92 -13.01 53.67
N SER A 157 -10.40 -14.13 53.16
CA SER A 157 -9.03 -14.73 53.25
C SER A 157 -9.20 -16.13 53.85
N TYR A 158 -8.61 -17.18 53.25
CA TYR A 158 -7.66 -18.10 53.91
C TYR A 158 -7.35 -19.32 53.01
N LEU A 159 -6.07 -19.72 53.08
CA LEU A 159 -5.38 -20.79 52.36
C LEU A 159 -5.74 -22.21 52.85
N PRO A 160 -5.38 -23.27 52.08
CA PRO A 160 -5.84 -24.65 52.25
C PRO A 160 -4.84 -25.54 53.03
N PRO A 161 -5.16 -26.83 53.22
CA PRO A 161 -4.12 -27.84 53.00
C PRO A 161 -4.57 -29.10 52.22
N LEU A 162 -3.52 -29.81 51.79
CA LEU A 162 -3.37 -30.97 50.89
C LEU A 162 -3.59 -32.34 51.61
N PRO A 163 -3.48 -33.50 50.92
CA PRO A 163 -4.42 -34.63 50.95
C PRO A 163 -3.83 -35.92 51.57
N THR A 164 -4.68 -36.95 51.74
CA THR A 164 -4.42 -38.42 51.71
C THR A 164 -5.67 -39.14 52.24
N ALA A 165 -6.07 -40.39 51.98
CA ALA A 165 -5.56 -41.56 51.27
C ALA A 165 -6.75 -42.54 51.02
N ALA A 166 -6.59 -43.53 50.14
CA ALA A 166 -7.38 -44.79 50.09
C ALA A 166 -6.87 -45.77 51.18
N PRO A 167 -7.34 -47.06 51.39
CA PRO A 167 -8.11 -47.96 50.49
C PRO A 167 -9.05 -49.03 51.17
N ILE A 168 -9.52 -50.02 50.35
CA ILE A 168 -10.00 -51.42 50.64
C ILE A 168 -11.43 -51.57 51.23
N GLY A 169 -12.35 -52.47 50.84
CA GLY A 169 -12.49 -53.58 49.86
C GLY A 169 -13.76 -54.43 50.22
N GLY A 170 -14.32 -55.22 49.29
CA GLY A 170 -15.29 -56.32 49.58
C GLY A 170 -16.56 -56.41 48.68
N PRO A 171 -17.18 -57.60 48.48
CA PRO A 171 -17.53 -58.09 47.13
C PRO A 171 -19.01 -58.49 46.84
N HIS A 172 -19.29 -58.71 45.54
CA HIS A 172 -20.37 -59.47 44.84
C HIS A 172 -21.85 -59.07 44.99
N VAL A 173 -22.54 -58.82 43.86
CA VAL A 173 -23.60 -59.68 43.27
C VAL A 173 -23.71 -59.38 41.76
N GLU A 174 -23.76 -60.45 40.96
CA GLU A 174 -23.89 -60.48 39.51
C GLU A 174 -25.38 -60.37 39.11
N GLN A 175 -25.74 -59.39 38.27
CA GLN A 175 -27.04 -59.32 37.59
C GLN A 175 -26.86 -59.12 36.08
N ALA A 176 -27.28 -60.15 35.35
CA ALA A 176 -27.73 -60.20 33.95
C ALA A 176 -27.23 -59.12 32.98
N ALA A 177 -26.39 -59.56 32.04
CA ALA A 177 -25.90 -58.80 30.90
C ALA A 177 -27.03 -58.12 30.09
N ARG A 178 -26.99 -56.78 30.05
CA ARG A 178 -27.53 -55.98 28.95
C ARG A 178 -26.70 -56.25 27.68
N PRO A 179 -27.28 -56.15 26.47
CA PRO A 179 -26.54 -56.41 25.24
C PRO A 179 -25.31 -55.51 25.19
N THR A 180 -24.18 -56.12 24.87
CA THR A 180 -22.87 -55.53 24.59
C THR A 180 -22.96 -54.09 24.04
N ASN A 181 -22.12 -53.20 24.59
CA ASN A 181 -21.85 -51.85 24.08
C ASN A 181 -21.44 -51.89 22.60
N ILE A 182 -22.40 -51.90 21.68
CA ILE A 182 -22.15 -51.69 20.25
C ILE A 182 -21.89 -50.19 20.10
N ARG A 183 -20.61 -49.83 20.01
CA ARG A 183 -20.20 -48.48 19.62
C ARG A 183 -20.42 -48.31 18.12
N PHE A 184 -21.18 -47.31 17.72
CA PHE A 184 -21.45 -47.04 16.31
C PHE A 184 -20.38 -46.12 15.73
N PHE A 185 -19.56 -46.64 14.82
CA PHE A 185 -18.64 -45.83 14.03
C PHE A 185 -18.78 -46.23 12.56
N ASN A 186 -19.50 -45.41 11.78
CA ASN A 186 -19.70 -45.64 10.34
C ASN A 186 -19.22 -44.45 9.48
N LEU A 187 -18.22 -43.72 9.96
CA LEU A 187 -17.63 -42.60 9.23
C LEU A 187 -16.95 -43.10 7.93
N PRO A 188 -17.28 -42.53 6.75
CA PRO A 188 -16.60 -42.85 5.50
C PRO A 188 -15.10 -42.54 5.59
N ALA A 189 -14.27 -43.50 5.19
CA ALA A 189 -12.82 -43.31 5.15
C ALA A 189 -12.43 -42.19 4.17
N GLN A 190 -11.68 -41.21 4.64
CA GLN A 190 -11.17 -40.11 3.82
C GLN A 190 -9.84 -40.51 3.16
N LEU A 191 -9.83 -40.66 1.83
CA LEU A 191 -8.63 -41.05 1.05
C LEU A 191 -7.63 -39.91 0.82
N SER A 192 -7.99 -38.68 1.22
CA SER A 192 -7.11 -37.52 1.14
C SER A 192 -7.24 -36.66 2.38
N SER A 193 -6.13 -36.07 2.82
CA SER A 193 -6.12 -35.13 3.94
C SER A 193 -6.97 -33.89 3.64
N LEU A 194 -7.60 -33.36 4.68
CA LEU A 194 -8.23 -32.04 4.65
C LEU A 194 -7.11 -30.99 4.70
N VAL A 195 -7.17 -29.98 3.83
CA VAL A 195 -6.10 -28.99 3.67
C VAL A 195 -6.55 -27.65 4.25
N GLY A 196 -5.78 -27.11 5.21
CA GLY A 196 -5.88 -25.73 5.71
C GLY A 196 -7.23 -25.35 6.31
N ARG A 197 -7.87 -26.32 6.99
CA ARG A 197 -9.15 -26.19 7.70
C ARG A 197 -9.03 -26.63 9.16
N GLU A 198 -7.82 -26.63 9.70
CA GLU A 198 -7.52 -27.12 11.04
C GLU A 198 -8.20 -26.24 12.09
N GLN A 199 -8.25 -24.92 11.84
CA GLN A 199 -8.95 -23.95 12.69
C GLN A 199 -10.47 -24.16 12.66
N ASP A 200 -11.08 -24.29 11.48
CA ASP A 200 -12.52 -24.56 11.34
C ASP A 200 -12.91 -25.87 12.06
N THR A 201 -12.09 -26.90 11.89
CA THR A 201 -12.26 -28.20 12.57
C THR A 201 -12.19 -28.05 14.09
N ALA A 202 -11.23 -27.28 14.60
CA ALA A 202 -11.08 -27.01 16.03
C ALA A 202 -12.23 -26.15 16.59
N HIS A 203 -12.78 -25.25 15.79
CA HIS A 203 -13.91 -24.40 16.19
C HIS A 203 -15.21 -25.21 16.27
N ILE A 204 -15.51 -26.02 15.24
CA ILE A 204 -16.63 -26.97 15.25
C ILE A 204 -16.52 -27.91 16.46
N TRP A 205 -15.32 -28.44 16.73
CA TRP A 205 -15.04 -29.26 17.90
C TRP A 205 -15.34 -28.54 19.21
N THR A 206 -14.92 -27.28 19.34
CA THR A 206 -15.19 -26.45 20.53
C THR A 206 -16.68 -26.18 20.72
N LEU A 207 -17.42 -25.94 19.63
CA LEU A 207 -18.87 -25.71 19.67
C LEU A 207 -19.60 -26.98 20.09
N LEU A 208 -19.29 -28.13 19.49
CA LEU A 208 -19.94 -29.40 19.81
C LEU A 208 -19.67 -29.90 21.24
N ARG A 209 -18.65 -29.38 21.93
CA ARG A 209 -18.41 -29.67 23.36
C ARG A 209 -19.32 -28.91 24.32
N ARG A 210 -19.86 -27.78 23.89
CA ARG A 210 -20.74 -26.96 24.73
C ARG A 210 -22.07 -27.66 24.94
N THR A 211 -22.53 -27.75 26.18
CA THR A 211 -23.75 -28.50 26.55
C THR A 211 -25.01 -27.97 25.86
N GLU A 212 -25.07 -26.66 25.64
CA GLU A 212 -26.17 -25.95 25.01
C GLU A 212 -26.23 -26.14 23.48
N VAL A 213 -25.10 -26.45 22.83
CA VAL A 213 -25.04 -26.65 21.38
C VAL A 213 -25.41 -28.09 21.06
N ARG A 214 -26.68 -28.33 20.72
CA ARG A 214 -27.22 -29.66 20.38
C ARG A 214 -27.48 -29.86 18.90
N LEU A 215 -27.66 -28.75 18.16
CA LEU A 215 -27.81 -28.73 16.71
C LEU A 215 -26.79 -27.75 16.12
N LEU A 216 -25.89 -28.25 15.29
CA LEU A 216 -24.90 -27.44 14.56
C LEU A 216 -25.05 -27.68 13.05
N THR A 217 -25.34 -26.64 12.29
CA THR A 217 -25.50 -26.71 10.83
C THR A 217 -24.30 -26.05 10.14
N LEU A 218 -23.52 -26.83 9.38
CA LEU A 218 -22.50 -26.32 8.47
C LEU A 218 -23.19 -25.77 7.22
N LEU A 219 -23.09 -24.47 7.01
CA LEU A 219 -23.71 -23.73 5.89
C LEU A 219 -22.67 -23.27 4.87
N GLY A 220 -23.04 -23.17 3.60
CA GLY A 220 -22.15 -22.62 2.57
C GLY A 220 -22.41 -23.17 1.17
N PRO A 221 -21.72 -22.64 0.14
CA PRO A 221 -22.00 -22.97 -1.25
C PRO A 221 -21.70 -24.42 -1.61
N GLY A 222 -22.24 -24.87 -2.74
CA GLY A 222 -21.90 -26.17 -3.33
C GLY A 222 -20.39 -26.26 -3.61
N GLY A 223 -19.77 -27.39 -3.26
CA GLY A 223 -18.33 -27.60 -3.50
C GLY A 223 -17.37 -26.92 -2.52
N VAL A 224 -17.85 -26.21 -1.50
CA VAL A 224 -17.01 -25.55 -0.47
C VAL A 224 -16.34 -26.52 0.51
N GLY A 225 -16.78 -27.78 0.55
CA GLY A 225 -16.18 -28.84 1.36
C GLY A 225 -16.88 -29.18 2.69
N LYS A 226 -18.15 -28.77 2.89
CA LYS A 226 -18.93 -29.02 4.13
C LYS A 226 -18.88 -30.47 4.60
N THR A 227 -19.17 -31.43 3.72
CA THR A 227 -19.15 -32.88 4.04
C THR A 227 -17.78 -33.34 4.54
N ARG A 228 -16.69 -32.92 3.88
CA ARG A 228 -15.34 -33.29 4.31
C ARG A 228 -14.97 -32.64 5.64
N LEU A 229 -15.40 -31.39 5.87
CA LEU A 229 -15.20 -30.70 7.14
C LEU A 229 -15.95 -31.37 8.28
N ALA A 230 -17.22 -31.75 8.06
CA ALA A 230 -18.03 -32.47 9.05
C ALA A 230 -17.39 -33.82 9.43
N LEU A 231 -16.96 -34.59 8.43
CA LEU A 231 -16.30 -35.88 8.65
C LEU A 231 -14.94 -35.75 9.36
N ALA A 232 -14.16 -34.72 9.03
CA ALA A 232 -12.89 -34.45 9.72
C ALA A 232 -13.08 -34.00 11.18
N ALA A 233 -14.10 -33.18 11.46
CA ALA A 233 -14.44 -32.78 12.82
C ALA A 233 -14.94 -33.99 13.64
N ALA A 234 -15.82 -34.80 13.04
CA ALA A 234 -16.35 -36.02 13.62
C ALA A 234 -15.26 -37.05 13.96
N ALA A 235 -14.27 -37.23 13.09
CA ALA A 235 -13.14 -38.13 13.34
C ALA A 235 -12.35 -37.75 14.60
N LYS A 236 -12.25 -36.45 14.93
CA LYS A 236 -11.60 -35.98 16.17
C LYS A 236 -12.47 -36.11 17.42
N LEU A 237 -13.80 -36.14 17.24
CA LEU A 237 -14.79 -36.25 18.32
C LEU A 237 -15.13 -37.68 18.74
N HIS A 238 -14.60 -38.68 18.03
CA HIS A 238 -14.94 -40.09 18.23
C HIS A 238 -14.83 -40.55 19.71
N ALA A 239 -13.85 -40.03 20.45
CA ALA A 239 -13.59 -40.44 21.82
C ALA A 239 -14.54 -39.79 22.86
N GLU A 240 -15.24 -38.72 22.48
CA GLU A 240 -16.12 -37.96 23.39
C GLU A 240 -17.55 -38.51 23.41
N PHE A 241 -18.04 -39.05 22.29
CA PHE A 241 -19.36 -39.67 22.19
C PHE A 241 -19.26 -41.18 22.47
N THR A 242 -19.65 -41.59 23.69
CA THR A 242 -19.43 -42.96 24.21
C THR A 242 -20.18 -44.03 23.44
N ASP A 243 -21.34 -43.68 22.87
CA ASP A 243 -22.18 -44.57 22.05
C ASP A 243 -21.86 -44.46 20.55
N GLY A 244 -21.03 -43.47 20.17
CA GLY A 244 -20.42 -43.39 18.85
C GLY A 244 -20.83 -42.19 18.00
N VAL A 245 -20.41 -42.22 16.74
CA VAL A 245 -20.67 -41.18 15.73
C VAL A 245 -21.27 -41.83 14.49
N VAL A 246 -22.45 -41.37 14.11
CA VAL A 246 -23.25 -41.94 13.03
C VAL A 246 -23.38 -40.97 11.86
N PHE A 247 -22.95 -41.40 10.67
CA PHE A 247 -23.09 -40.67 9.42
C PHE A 247 -24.27 -41.20 8.60
N VAL A 248 -25.16 -40.31 8.19
CA VAL A 248 -26.30 -40.59 7.31
C VAL A 248 -26.23 -39.68 6.10
N SER A 249 -26.05 -40.25 4.91
CA SER A 249 -26.07 -39.50 3.66
C SER A 249 -27.51 -39.39 3.15
N LEU A 250 -28.00 -38.16 2.97
CA LEU A 250 -29.32 -37.88 2.41
C LEU A 250 -29.26 -37.52 0.92
N ALA A 251 -28.10 -37.69 0.28
CA ALA A 251 -27.86 -37.23 -1.10
C ALA A 251 -28.83 -37.80 -2.14
N SER A 252 -29.38 -38.99 -1.92
CA SER A 252 -30.35 -39.67 -2.79
C SER A 252 -31.81 -39.53 -2.36
N ILE A 253 -32.08 -38.89 -1.21
CA ILE A 253 -33.42 -38.81 -0.63
C ILE A 253 -34.02 -37.45 -0.99
N ARG A 254 -35.20 -37.48 -1.61
CA ARG A 254 -35.99 -36.28 -1.97
C ARG A 254 -37.28 -36.14 -1.17
N ASP A 255 -37.79 -37.26 -0.65
CA ASP A 255 -39.00 -37.28 0.17
C ASP A 255 -38.61 -37.06 1.65
N PRO A 256 -39.08 -35.97 2.28
CA PRO A 256 -38.82 -35.66 3.69
C PRO A 256 -39.23 -36.78 4.66
N HIS A 257 -40.26 -37.56 4.33
CA HIS A 257 -40.77 -38.63 5.20
C HIS A 257 -39.81 -39.81 5.31
N LEU A 258 -38.87 -39.95 4.37
CA LEU A 258 -37.89 -41.04 4.36
C LEU A 258 -36.65 -40.76 5.21
N VAL A 259 -36.50 -39.55 5.76
CA VAL A 259 -35.32 -39.16 6.56
C VAL A 259 -35.19 -40.00 7.83
N ILE A 260 -36.29 -40.19 8.57
CA ILE A 260 -36.30 -41.02 9.77
C ILE A 260 -36.04 -42.49 9.43
N SER A 261 -36.57 -42.98 8.31
CA SER A 261 -36.31 -44.34 7.84
C SER A 261 -34.83 -44.54 7.48
N ALA A 262 -34.17 -43.54 6.87
CA ALA A 262 -32.74 -43.60 6.57
C ALA A 262 -31.88 -43.61 7.84
N ILE A 263 -32.23 -42.80 8.84
CA ILE A 263 -31.58 -42.82 10.15
C ILE A 263 -31.76 -44.20 10.82
N ALA A 264 -32.99 -44.72 10.85
CA ALA A 264 -33.30 -46.02 11.42
C ALA A 264 -32.51 -47.16 10.76
N HIS A 265 -32.42 -47.16 9.43
CA HIS A 265 -31.67 -48.13 8.65
C HIS A 265 -30.17 -48.12 9.02
N VAL A 266 -29.56 -46.94 9.13
CA VAL A 266 -28.14 -46.81 9.51
C VAL A 266 -27.89 -47.24 10.95
N LEU A 267 -28.86 -47.02 11.85
CA LEU A 267 -28.82 -47.48 13.24
C LEU A 267 -29.11 -48.99 13.39
N GLY A 268 -29.42 -49.71 12.30
CA GLY A 268 -29.71 -51.13 12.30
C GLY A 268 -31.11 -51.50 12.82
N LEU A 269 -32.06 -50.56 12.78
CA LEU A 269 -33.44 -50.78 13.21
C LEU A 269 -34.28 -51.37 12.08
N HIS A 270 -35.05 -52.43 12.38
CA HIS A 270 -35.95 -53.06 11.41
C HIS A 270 -37.25 -52.29 11.17
N GLN A 271 -37.63 -51.36 12.06
CA GLN A 271 -38.78 -50.47 11.92
C GLN A 271 -38.31 -49.00 11.86
N GLY A 272 -38.91 -48.21 10.95
CA GLY A 272 -38.49 -46.85 10.61
C GLY A 272 -39.39 -45.74 11.16
N ALA A 273 -40.15 -45.98 12.22
CA ALA A 273 -40.99 -44.95 12.82
C ALA A 273 -40.18 -44.04 13.77
N LEU A 274 -40.57 -42.77 13.89
CA LEU A 274 -39.89 -41.77 14.73
C LEU A 274 -39.74 -42.24 16.19
N LYS A 275 -40.78 -42.87 16.74
CA LYS A 275 -40.78 -43.37 18.12
C LYS A 275 -39.74 -44.47 18.36
N ASP A 276 -39.45 -45.30 17.35
CA ASP A 276 -38.46 -46.37 17.47
C ASP A 276 -37.06 -45.79 17.52
N VAL A 277 -36.78 -44.81 16.66
CA VAL A 277 -35.51 -44.06 16.65
C VAL A 277 -35.32 -43.31 17.96
N GLN A 278 -36.34 -42.60 18.46
CA GLN A 278 -36.31 -41.89 19.73
C GLN A 278 -36.03 -42.84 20.91
N ARG A 279 -36.76 -43.95 21.01
CA ARG A 279 -36.58 -44.95 22.07
C ARG A 279 -35.18 -45.57 22.04
N PHE A 280 -34.61 -45.78 20.85
CA PHE A 280 -33.27 -46.32 20.70
C PHE A 280 -32.18 -45.31 21.13
N LEU A 281 -32.41 -44.02 20.88
CA LEU A 281 -31.45 -42.94 21.13
C LEU A 281 -31.58 -42.26 22.50
N GLN A 282 -32.67 -42.50 23.23
CA GLN A 282 -33.03 -41.77 24.45
C GLN A 282 -31.91 -41.72 25.51
N ASP A 283 -31.25 -42.85 25.76
CA ASP A 283 -30.20 -42.99 26.79
C ASP A 283 -28.77 -43.03 26.22
N ARG A 284 -28.58 -42.65 24.94
CA ARG A 284 -27.29 -42.75 24.25
C ARG A 284 -26.62 -41.39 24.05
N HIS A 285 -25.33 -41.33 24.35
CA HIS A 285 -24.47 -40.19 24.08
C HIS A 285 -23.82 -40.34 22.69
N LEU A 286 -24.50 -39.80 21.68
CA LEU A 286 -24.23 -40.07 20.26
C LEU A 286 -24.25 -38.77 19.42
N LEU A 287 -23.33 -38.69 18.44
CA LEU A 287 -23.33 -37.64 17.43
C LEU A 287 -23.92 -38.15 16.12
N LEU A 288 -25.01 -37.54 15.66
CA LEU A 288 -25.65 -37.81 14.39
C LEU A 288 -25.21 -36.79 13.35
N ILE A 289 -24.63 -37.26 12.24
CA ILE A 289 -24.21 -36.43 11.11
C ILE A 289 -25.17 -36.64 9.96
N LEU A 290 -25.88 -35.58 9.56
CA LEU A 290 -26.83 -35.61 8.45
C LEU A 290 -26.24 -34.80 7.29
N ASP A 291 -25.83 -35.51 6.24
CA ASP A 291 -25.20 -34.92 5.07
C ASP A 291 -26.22 -34.63 3.97
N ASN A 292 -26.07 -33.51 3.25
CA ASN A 292 -26.98 -33.03 2.20
C ASN A 292 -28.44 -32.76 2.64
N PHE A 293 -28.65 -32.10 3.78
CA PHE A 293 -30.01 -31.83 4.27
C PHE A 293 -30.79 -30.82 3.40
N GLU A 294 -30.11 -30.06 2.54
CA GLU A 294 -30.73 -29.05 1.66
C GLU A 294 -31.84 -29.60 0.74
N GLN A 295 -31.91 -30.92 0.50
CA GLN A 295 -32.94 -31.54 -0.35
C GLN A 295 -34.23 -31.85 0.40
N VAL A 296 -34.20 -31.86 1.73
CA VAL A 296 -35.26 -32.34 2.62
C VAL A 296 -35.43 -31.41 3.82
N VAL A 297 -35.24 -30.10 3.61
CA VAL A 297 -35.32 -29.08 4.68
C VAL A 297 -36.64 -29.15 5.45
N SER A 298 -37.74 -29.52 4.79
CA SER A 298 -39.04 -29.72 5.45
C SER A 298 -39.08 -30.89 6.44
N ALA A 299 -38.07 -31.76 6.47
CA ALA A 299 -37.89 -32.79 7.50
C ALA A 299 -37.22 -32.24 8.79
N ALA A 300 -36.79 -30.97 8.81
CA ALA A 300 -36.11 -30.36 9.96
C ALA A 300 -36.89 -30.50 11.29
N PRO A 301 -38.22 -30.32 11.35
CA PRO A 301 -38.99 -30.50 12.58
C PRO A 301 -38.88 -31.93 13.16
N LEU A 302 -38.72 -32.95 12.30
CA LEU A 302 -38.55 -34.32 12.77
C LEU A 302 -37.21 -34.52 13.49
N ILE A 303 -36.18 -33.76 13.12
CA ILE A 303 -34.88 -33.78 13.81
C ILE A 303 -34.95 -33.03 15.14
N GLU A 304 -35.68 -31.93 15.18
CA GLU A 304 -35.98 -31.20 16.43
C GLU A 304 -36.68 -32.13 17.44
N ASP A 305 -37.70 -32.88 17.00
CA ASP A 305 -38.41 -33.87 17.82
C ASP A 305 -37.49 -34.96 18.40
N VAL A 306 -36.50 -35.43 17.61
CA VAL A 306 -35.48 -36.38 18.09
C VAL A 306 -34.61 -35.72 19.16
N LEU A 307 -34.12 -34.50 18.92
CA LEU A 307 -33.26 -33.80 19.87
C LEU A 307 -34.00 -33.45 21.17
N LEU A 308 -35.27 -33.04 21.10
CA LEU A 308 -36.08 -32.76 22.29
C LEU A 308 -36.27 -34.00 23.16
N THR A 309 -36.46 -35.17 22.53
CA THR A 309 -36.73 -36.43 23.24
C THR A 309 -35.46 -37.12 23.76
N CYS A 310 -34.32 -36.95 23.07
CA CYS A 310 -33.07 -37.65 23.35
C CYS A 310 -31.98 -36.65 23.81
N PRO A 311 -31.89 -36.29 25.11
CA PRO A 311 -31.10 -35.14 25.58
C PRO A 311 -29.58 -35.28 25.38
N GLN A 312 -29.07 -36.51 25.26
CA GLN A 312 -27.63 -36.79 25.08
C GLN A 312 -27.22 -36.91 23.61
N VAL A 313 -28.15 -36.77 22.67
CA VAL A 313 -27.87 -36.76 21.24
C VAL A 313 -27.58 -35.35 20.76
N LYS A 314 -26.56 -35.24 19.88
CA LYS A 314 -26.24 -34.03 19.14
C LYS A 314 -26.32 -34.28 17.64
N ALA A 315 -26.70 -33.26 16.87
CA ALA A 315 -26.77 -33.30 15.41
C ALA A 315 -25.76 -32.33 14.79
N LEU A 316 -24.96 -32.84 13.85
CA LEU A 316 -24.12 -32.06 12.95
C LEU A 316 -24.67 -32.18 11.53
N ILE A 317 -25.27 -31.13 11.02
CA ILE A 317 -25.95 -31.14 9.72
C ILE A 317 -25.10 -30.40 8.71
N THR A 318 -24.96 -30.92 7.50
CA THR A 318 -24.44 -30.13 6.38
C THR A 318 -25.60 -29.72 5.48
N SER A 319 -25.72 -28.44 5.22
CA SER A 319 -26.76 -27.90 4.36
C SER A 319 -26.24 -26.72 3.54
N ARG A 320 -26.92 -26.40 2.45
CA ARG A 320 -26.75 -25.14 1.72
C ARG A 320 -27.65 -24.04 2.29
N THR A 321 -28.72 -24.44 3.00
CA THR A 321 -29.74 -23.57 3.60
C THR A 321 -29.82 -23.76 5.10
N ALA A 322 -30.03 -22.67 5.84
CA ALA A 322 -30.39 -22.74 7.25
C ALA A 322 -31.69 -23.54 7.42
N LEU A 323 -31.80 -24.30 8.50
CA LEU A 323 -33.00 -25.10 8.80
C LEU A 323 -34.09 -24.25 9.48
N ARG A 324 -33.69 -23.12 10.07
CA ARG A 324 -34.53 -22.18 10.83
C ARG A 324 -35.23 -22.85 12.01
N LEU A 325 -34.54 -23.76 12.69
CA LEU A 325 -35.02 -24.44 13.90
C LEU A 325 -34.64 -23.67 15.18
N GLN A 326 -35.41 -23.86 16.26
CA GLN A 326 -35.06 -23.31 17.56
C GLN A 326 -33.83 -24.04 18.12
N GLY A 327 -32.79 -23.27 18.49
CA GLY A 327 -31.52 -23.84 18.98
C GLY A 327 -30.56 -24.32 17.87
N GLU A 328 -30.84 -24.01 16.60
CA GLU A 328 -29.86 -24.18 15.52
C GLU A 328 -28.67 -23.25 15.69
N HIS A 329 -27.47 -23.81 15.79
CA HIS A 329 -26.24 -23.05 15.67
C HIS A 329 -25.73 -23.12 14.23
N GLU A 330 -25.63 -21.98 13.58
CA GLU A 330 -25.11 -21.87 12.22
C GLU A 330 -23.60 -21.73 12.21
N PHE A 331 -22.92 -22.53 11.38
CA PHE A 331 -21.49 -22.43 11.14
C PHE A 331 -21.21 -22.16 9.66
N PRO A 332 -20.91 -20.91 9.26
CA PRO A 332 -20.64 -20.58 7.87
C PRO A 332 -19.28 -21.13 7.42
N VAL A 333 -19.29 -21.97 6.40
CA VAL A 333 -18.12 -22.53 5.74
C VAL A 333 -17.76 -21.66 4.54
N LEU A 334 -16.80 -20.77 4.74
CA LEU A 334 -16.30 -19.84 3.73
C LEU A 334 -15.41 -20.55 2.70
N PRO A 335 -15.23 -20.05 1.46
CA PRO A 335 -14.20 -20.55 0.53
C PRO A 335 -12.77 -20.49 1.11
N LEU A 336 -11.83 -21.19 0.50
CA LEU A 336 -10.43 -21.20 0.94
C LEU A 336 -9.77 -19.83 0.77
N SER A 337 -8.80 -19.52 1.63
CA SER A 337 -8.09 -18.24 1.58
C SER A 337 -7.35 -18.02 0.26
N LEU A 338 -7.51 -16.82 -0.30
CA LEU A 338 -6.95 -16.38 -1.56
C LEU A 338 -5.94 -15.24 -1.37
N PRO A 339 -4.88 -15.16 -2.19
CA PRO A 339 -3.95 -14.04 -2.19
C PRO A 339 -4.51 -12.82 -2.93
N ASP A 340 -3.98 -11.64 -2.59
CA ASP A 340 -4.15 -10.43 -3.39
C ASP A 340 -3.00 -10.30 -4.42
N LEU A 341 -3.34 -10.26 -5.71
CA LEU A 341 -2.37 -10.20 -6.81
C LEU A 341 -1.45 -8.97 -6.76
N HIS A 342 -1.89 -7.87 -6.14
CA HIS A 342 -1.09 -6.64 -6.02
C HIS A 342 0.02 -6.79 -4.98
N THR A 343 -0.22 -7.54 -3.90
CA THR A 343 0.73 -7.76 -2.81
C THR A 343 1.60 -9.01 -2.99
N LEU A 344 1.24 -9.90 -3.93
CA LEU A 344 2.00 -11.12 -4.24
C LEU A 344 3.48 -10.89 -4.58
N SER A 345 3.83 -9.75 -5.20
CA SER A 345 5.20 -9.42 -5.62
C SER A 345 6.18 -9.31 -4.45
N GLN A 346 5.68 -9.22 -3.21
CA GLN A 346 6.45 -9.03 -1.99
C GLN A 346 6.62 -10.33 -1.17
N THR A 347 6.02 -11.45 -1.60
CA THR A 347 6.04 -12.72 -0.85
C THR A 347 6.85 -13.80 -1.60
N PRO A 348 7.79 -14.52 -0.96
CA PRO A 348 8.51 -15.64 -1.57
C PRO A 348 7.57 -16.79 -1.95
N ALA A 349 7.85 -17.49 -3.06
CA ALA A 349 7.00 -18.57 -3.57
C ALA A 349 6.77 -19.70 -2.55
N ASP A 350 7.78 -20.06 -1.75
CA ASP A 350 7.72 -21.18 -0.80
C ASP A 350 6.77 -20.91 0.38
N ASP A 351 6.52 -19.64 0.72
CA ASP A 351 5.65 -19.25 1.83
C ASP A 351 4.16 -19.21 1.45
N LEU A 352 3.83 -19.14 0.15
CA LEU A 352 2.46 -19.00 -0.34
C LEU A 352 1.53 -20.14 0.11
N PRO A 353 1.92 -21.43 0.00
CA PRO A 353 1.05 -22.53 0.41
C PRO A 353 0.75 -22.53 1.92
N GLY A 354 1.69 -22.07 2.76
CA GLY A 354 1.46 -21.93 4.20
C GLY A 354 0.51 -20.80 4.57
N ARG A 355 0.37 -19.79 3.69
CA ARG A 355 -0.48 -18.60 3.89
C ARG A 355 -1.86 -18.73 3.25
N TYR A 356 -1.94 -19.36 2.08
CA TYR A 356 -3.13 -19.42 1.24
C TYR A 356 -3.53 -20.86 0.93
N THR A 357 -4.60 -21.31 1.59
CA THR A 357 -5.05 -22.69 1.55
C THR A 357 -5.49 -23.12 0.15
N ALA A 358 -6.02 -22.20 -0.67
CA ALA A 358 -6.39 -22.49 -2.05
C ALA A 358 -5.18 -22.95 -2.89
N ILE A 359 -4.03 -22.29 -2.70
CA ILE A 359 -2.77 -22.64 -3.38
C ILE A 359 -2.24 -23.98 -2.87
N ALA A 360 -2.26 -24.20 -1.56
CA ALA A 360 -1.85 -25.47 -0.96
C ALA A 360 -2.66 -26.65 -1.53
N LEU A 361 -3.99 -26.50 -1.63
CA LEU A 361 -4.86 -27.51 -2.21
C LEU A 361 -4.54 -27.73 -3.70
N PHE A 362 -4.37 -26.66 -4.48
CA PHE A 362 -4.00 -26.78 -5.90
C PHE A 362 -2.70 -27.56 -6.06
N MET A 363 -1.67 -27.23 -5.27
CA MET A 363 -0.38 -27.91 -5.29
C MET A 363 -0.49 -29.37 -4.93
N GLN A 364 -1.15 -29.70 -3.82
CA GLN A 364 -1.31 -31.09 -3.37
C GLN A 364 -2.02 -31.95 -4.45
N ARG A 365 -3.02 -31.39 -5.11
CA ARG A 365 -3.79 -32.08 -6.16
C ARG A 365 -3.02 -32.19 -7.47
N ALA A 366 -2.28 -31.16 -7.85
CA ALA A 366 -1.40 -31.20 -9.02
C ALA A 366 -0.26 -32.21 -8.82
N GLN A 367 0.36 -32.24 -7.63
CA GLN A 367 1.46 -33.14 -7.29
C GLN A 367 1.03 -34.62 -7.23
N ALA A 368 -0.22 -34.89 -6.82
CA ALA A 368 -0.76 -36.25 -6.84
C ALA A 368 -0.82 -36.86 -8.26
N LEU A 369 -0.86 -36.03 -9.30
CA LEU A 369 -0.87 -36.46 -10.71
C LEU A 369 0.48 -36.24 -11.42
N LEU A 370 1.21 -35.19 -11.03
CA LEU A 370 2.52 -34.80 -11.54
C LEU A 370 3.47 -34.58 -10.36
N PRO A 371 4.17 -35.62 -9.87
CA PRO A 371 5.00 -35.53 -8.67
C PRO A 371 6.11 -34.46 -8.72
N GLN A 372 6.52 -34.05 -9.92
CA GLN A 372 7.54 -33.02 -10.14
C GLN A 372 6.97 -31.59 -10.15
N PHE A 373 5.66 -31.41 -10.03
CA PHE A 373 5.04 -30.08 -10.03
C PHE A 373 5.48 -29.27 -8.80
N GLN A 374 6.15 -28.15 -9.05
CA GLN A 374 6.59 -27.22 -8.00
C GLN A 374 6.07 -25.81 -8.27
N LEU A 375 5.82 -25.08 -7.18
CA LEU A 375 5.56 -23.65 -7.25
C LEU A 375 6.91 -22.94 -7.39
N THR A 376 7.01 -22.05 -8.36
CA THR A 376 8.24 -21.32 -8.71
C THR A 376 7.91 -19.84 -8.85
N ALA A 377 8.91 -18.97 -8.79
CA ALA A 377 8.71 -17.53 -9.02
C ALA A 377 8.05 -17.24 -10.38
N ALA A 378 8.25 -18.09 -11.38
CA ALA A 378 7.68 -17.94 -12.72
C ALA A 378 6.20 -18.34 -12.80
N ASN A 379 5.73 -19.31 -12.00
CA ASN A 379 4.35 -19.80 -12.07
C ASN A 379 3.47 -19.40 -10.87
N MET A 380 4.05 -18.84 -9.80
CA MET A 380 3.30 -18.50 -8.58
C MET A 380 2.13 -17.55 -8.85
N ARG A 381 2.34 -16.51 -9.66
CA ARG A 381 1.30 -15.53 -10.00
C ARG A 381 0.17 -16.17 -10.83
N ILE A 382 0.53 -17.11 -11.70
CA ILE A 382 -0.41 -17.84 -12.55
C ILE A 382 -1.27 -18.77 -11.69
N VAL A 383 -0.66 -19.53 -10.78
CA VAL A 383 -1.38 -20.43 -9.87
C VAL A 383 -2.30 -19.66 -8.92
N ALA A 384 -1.83 -18.52 -8.42
CA ALA A 384 -2.65 -17.60 -7.63
C ALA A 384 -3.86 -17.10 -8.43
N ASP A 385 -3.66 -16.63 -9.67
CA ASP A 385 -4.75 -16.17 -10.55
C ASP A 385 -5.74 -17.31 -10.86
N ILE A 386 -5.27 -18.54 -11.09
CA ILE A 386 -6.13 -19.72 -11.21
C ILE A 386 -6.99 -19.90 -9.96
N CYS A 387 -6.41 -19.87 -8.76
CA CYS A 387 -7.15 -20.05 -7.51
C CYS A 387 -8.19 -18.94 -7.29
N ILE A 388 -7.83 -17.69 -7.61
CA ILE A 388 -8.72 -16.53 -7.53
C ILE A 388 -9.90 -16.70 -8.49
N ARG A 389 -9.65 -17.10 -9.75
CA ARG A 389 -10.71 -17.41 -10.72
C ARG A 389 -11.54 -18.64 -10.34
N LEU A 390 -11.13 -19.43 -9.36
CA LEU A 390 -11.93 -20.56 -8.86
C LEU A 390 -12.62 -20.21 -7.53
N ASP A 391 -12.63 -18.92 -7.15
CA ASP A 391 -13.24 -18.37 -5.95
C ASP A 391 -12.77 -19.04 -4.64
N GLY A 392 -11.62 -19.71 -4.66
CA GLY A 392 -11.17 -20.51 -3.51
C GLY A 392 -12.05 -21.75 -3.23
N LEU A 393 -12.93 -22.16 -4.15
CA LEU A 393 -13.80 -23.33 -3.98
C LEU A 393 -12.98 -24.63 -4.12
N PRO A 394 -12.90 -25.48 -3.08
CA PRO A 394 -12.10 -26.71 -3.11
C PRO A 394 -12.43 -27.63 -4.29
N LEU A 395 -13.72 -27.82 -4.59
CA LEU A 395 -14.13 -28.67 -5.71
C LEU A 395 -13.63 -28.12 -7.06
N ALA A 396 -13.75 -26.81 -7.29
CA ALA A 396 -13.29 -26.18 -8.52
C ALA A 396 -11.76 -26.29 -8.66
N ILE A 397 -11.03 -26.07 -7.55
CA ILE A 397 -9.57 -26.24 -7.48
C ILE A 397 -9.16 -27.68 -7.79
N GLU A 398 -9.86 -28.66 -7.24
CA GLU A 398 -9.60 -30.09 -7.50
C GLU A 398 -9.80 -30.45 -8.97
N LEU A 399 -10.89 -29.98 -9.58
CA LEU A 399 -11.18 -30.19 -11.00
C LEU A 399 -10.14 -29.50 -11.90
N ALA A 400 -9.69 -28.29 -11.56
CA ALA A 400 -8.68 -27.56 -12.32
C ALA A 400 -7.29 -28.19 -12.18
N ALA A 401 -6.88 -28.54 -10.97
CA ALA A 401 -5.60 -29.18 -10.70
C ALA A 401 -5.47 -30.54 -11.41
N ALA A 402 -6.59 -31.26 -11.58
CA ALA A 402 -6.63 -32.51 -12.35
C ALA A 402 -6.25 -32.31 -13.84
N ARG A 403 -6.43 -31.11 -14.38
CA ARG A 403 -6.14 -30.78 -15.79
C ARG A 403 -4.69 -30.37 -16.05
N VAL A 404 -3.86 -30.22 -15.03
CA VAL A 404 -2.46 -29.78 -15.18
C VAL A 404 -1.63 -30.78 -16.00
N LYS A 405 -2.03 -32.05 -16.03
CA LYS A 405 -1.43 -33.08 -16.91
C LYS A 405 -1.60 -32.79 -18.40
N LEU A 406 -2.69 -32.13 -18.80
CA LEU A 406 -3.00 -31.81 -20.19
C LEU A 406 -2.68 -30.35 -20.53
N PHE A 407 -2.84 -29.45 -19.56
CA PHE A 407 -2.64 -28.02 -19.74
C PHE A 407 -1.69 -27.47 -18.68
N PRO A 408 -0.50 -26.96 -19.06
CA PRO A 408 0.35 -26.21 -18.14
C PRO A 408 -0.42 -25.04 -17.51
N PRO A 409 -0.05 -24.54 -16.31
CA PRO A 409 -0.81 -23.51 -15.59
C PRO A 409 -1.19 -22.29 -16.44
N GLN A 410 -0.29 -21.77 -17.27
CA GLN A 410 -0.58 -20.64 -18.15
C GLN A 410 -1.69 -20.96 -19.17
N ALA A 411 -1.65 -22.15 -19.75
CA ALA A 411 -2.63 -22.61 -20.73
C ALA A 411 -3.98 -22.94 -20.08
N LEU A 412 -3.97 -23.40 -18.82
CA LEU A 412 -5.16 -23.61 -18.01
C LEU A 412 -5.81 -22.26 -17.67
N LEU A 413 -5.03 -21.28 -17.19
CA LEU A 413 -5.51 -19.93 -16.87
C LEU A 413 -6.20 -19.25 -18.05
N ALA A 414 -5.62 -19.35 -19.25
CA ALA A 414 -6.20 -18.79 -20.47
C ALA A 414 -7.57 -19.40 -20.83
N ARG A 415 -7.83 -20.65 -20.43
CA ARG A 415 -9.10 -21.35 -20.69
C ARG A 415 -10.14 -21.12 -19.59
N LEU A 416 -9.71 -20.79 -18.38
CA LEU A 416 -10.59 -20.41 -17.25
C LEU A 416 -11.29 -19.06 -17.45
N SER A 417 -11.26 -18.47 -18.65
CA SER A 417 -12.22 -17.44 -19.05
C SER A 417 -13.63 -18.02 -19.27
N GLN A 418 -13.74 -19.33 -19.54
CA GLN A 418 -15.00 -20.10 -19.58
C GLN A 418 -14.86 -21.27 -18.59
N ARG A 419 -15.04 -21.01 -17.30
CA ARG A 419 -14.67 -21.95 -16.23
C ARG A 419 -15.56 -23.19 -16.27
N LEU A 420 -16.84 -22.99 -16.54
CA LEU A 420 -17.85 -24.06 -16.52
C LEU A 420 -17.68 -25.07 -17.67
N THR A 421 -17.15 -24.64 -18.82
CA THR A 421 -16.89 -25.52 -19.98
C THR A 421 -15.60 -26.33 -19.84
N VAL A 422 -14.65 -25.87 -19.02
CA VAL A 422 -13.35 -26.53 -18.80
C VAL A 422 -13.40 -27.56 -17.67
N LEU A 423 -14.28 -27.36 -16.68
CA LEU A 423 -14.38 -28.17 -15.46
C LEU A 423 -15.42 -29.30 -15.57
N THR A 424 -15.33 -30.11 -16.64
CA THR A 424 -16.36 -31.10 -17.02
C THR A 424 -16.08 -32.55 -16.63
N ASP A 425 -14.89 -32.89 -16.08
CA ASP A 425 -14.56 -34.26 -15.67
C ASP A 425 -14.08 -34.33 -14.21
N GLY A 426 -15.00 -34.63 -13.29
CA GLY A 426 -14.71 -35.02 -11.92
C GLY A 426 -14.51 -36.52 -11.77
N ALA A 427 -14.02 -36.96 -10.60
CA ALA A 427 -13.83 -38.38 -10.32
C ALA A 427 -15.14 -39.17 -10.52
N ARG A 428 -15.07 -40.32 -11.22
CA ARG A 428 -16.25 -41.17 -11.51
C ARG A 428 -16.98 -41.66 -10.24
N THR A 429 -16.30 -41.63 -9.10
CA THR A 429 -16.78 -42.00 -7.77
C THR A 429 -17.59 -40.90 -7.08
N LEU A 430 -17.59 -39.66 -7.59
CA LEU A 430 -18.47 -38.60 -7.11
C LEU A 430 -19.90 -38.81 -7.63
N PRO A 431 -20.94 -38.47 -6.85
CA PRO A 431 -22.32 -38.43 -7.33
C PRO A 431 -22.42 -37.62 -8.62
N GLU A 432 -23.28 -38.01 -9.55
CA GLU A 432 -23.41 -37.37 -10.88
C GLU A 432 -23.58 -35.85 -10.82
N ARG A 433 -24.22 -35.37 -9.75
CA ARG A 433 -24.45 -33.97 -9.41
C ARG A 433 -23.19 -33.18 -9.04
N GLN A 434 -22.15 -33.84 -8.54
CA GLN A 434 -20.85 -33.24 -8.15
C GLN A 434 -19.72 -33.56 -9.14
N ARG A 435 -20.03 -34.26 -10.25
CA ARG A 435 -19.04 -34.59 -11.28
C ARG A 435 -18.54 -33.36 -12.03
N THR A 436 -19.35 -32.32 -12.14
CA THR A 436 -18.95 -31.04 -12.75
C THR A 436 -19.38 -29.89 -11.85
N LEU A 437 -18.66 -28.77 -11.94
CA LEU A 437 -19.04 -27.55 -11.23
C LEU A 437 -20.41 -27.05 -11.72
N ARG A 438 -20.67 -27.15 -13.03
CA ARG A 438 -21.96 -26.80 -13.66
C ARG A 438 -23.13 -27.62 -13.08
N ASN A 439 -22.99 -28.94 -12.93
CA ASN A 439 -24.06 -29.78 -12.34
C ASN A 439 -24.34 -29.41 -10.88
N THR A 440 -23.32 -28.99 -10.14
CA THR A 440 -23.47 -28.57 -8.75
C THR A 440 -24.26 -27.27 -8.63
N LEU A 441 -24.08 -26.36 -9.59
CA LEU A 441 -24.76 -25.06 -9.68
C LEU A 441 -26.18 -25.19 -10.24
N GLN A 442 -26.36 -25.95 -11.33
CA GLN A 442 -27.69 -26.28 -11.88
C GLN A 442 -28.60 -26.82 -10.79
N TRP A 443 -28.09 -27.75 -9.99
CA TRP A 443 -28.88 -28.31 -8.91
C TRP A 443 -29.22 -27.30 -7.79
N SER A 444 -28.33 -26.35 -7.46
CA SER A 444 -28.69 -25.25 -6.55
C SER A 444 -29.78 -24.35 -7.14
N TYR A 445 -29.73 -24.12 -8.45
CA TYR A 445 -30.67 -23.27 -9.17
C TYR A 445 -32.06 -23.90 -9.29
N ASP A 446 -32.13 -25.22 -9.51
CA ASP A 446 -33.39 -25.97 -9.61
C ASP A 446 -34.18 -26.02 -8.27
N LEU A 447 -33.51 -25.73 -7.14
CA LEU A 447 -34.15 -25.67 -5.82
C LEU A 447 -34.85 -24.33 -5.56
N LEU A 448 -34.56 -23.30 -6.36
CA LEU A 448 -35.17 -21.97 -6.26
C LEU A 448 -36.55 -21.95 -6.91
N ASN A 449 -37.45 -21.11 -6.39
CA ASN A 449 -38.72 -20.81 -7.04
C ASN A 449 -38.52 -19.90 -8.28
N ALA A 450 -39.58 -19.68 -9.05
CA ALA A 450 -39.48 -18.94 -10.33
C ALA A 450 -38.98 -17.49 -10.18
N ASP A 451 -39.39 -16.79 -9.12
CA ASP A 451 -39.01 -15.40 -8.87
C ASP A 451 -37.56 -15.31 -8.37
N GLU A 452 -37.15 -16.24 -7.49
CA GLU A 452 -35.77 -16.40 -7.02
C GLU A 452 -34.82 -16.75 -8.17
N GLN A 453 -35.22 -17.65 -9.08
CA GLN A 453 -34.45 -17.98 -10.28
C GLN A 453 -34.26 -16.75 -11.17
N ARG A 454 -35.31 -15.93 -11.34
CA ARG A 454 -35.23 -14.70 -12.14
C ARG A 454 -34.29 -13.69 -11.50
N LEU A 455 -34.42 -13.46 -10.19
CA LEU A 455 -33.53 -12.58 -9.43
C LEU A 455 -32.08 -13.07 -9.50
N PHE A 456 -31.85 -14.38 -9.35
CA PHE A 456 -30.53 -15.01 -9.48
C PHE A 456 -29.90 -14.74 -10.86
N ARG A 457 -30.65 -14.95 -11.95
CA ARG A 457 -30.19 -14.67 -13.31
C ARG A 457 -29.82 -13.20 -13.46
N ARG A 458 -30.67 -12.28 -12.99
CA ARG A 458 -30.44 -10.84 -13.15
C ARG A 458 -29.29 -10.32 -12.30
N LEU A 459 -29.12 -10.82 -11.07
CA LEU A 459 -28.00 -10.46 -10.20
C LEU A 459 -26.64 -10.83 -10.79
N SER A 460 -26.59 -11.79 -11.72
CA SER A 460 -25.34 -12.22 -12.36
C SER A 460 -24.64 -11.13 -13.20
N VAL A 461 -25.35 -10.04 -13.54
CA VAL A 461 -24.75 -8.90 -14.26
C VAL A 461 -23.82 -8.06 -13.38
N PHE A 462 -23.97 -8.10 -12.06
CA PHE A 462 -23.13 -7.34 -11.12
C PHE A 462 -21.78 -8.02 -10.88
N VAL A 463 -20.71 -7.24 -10.90
CA VAL A 463 -19.33 -7.70 -10.71
C VAL A 463 -18.77 -7.13 -9.41
N GLY A 464 -18.27 -7.99 -8.53
CA GLY A 464 -17.72 -7.56 -7.23
C GLY A 464 -18.77 -7.10 -6.22
N GLY A 465 -20.01 -7.59 -6.37
CA GLY A 465 -21.16 -7.25 -5.52
C GLY A 465 -21.90 -5.99 -5.96
N CYS A 466 -22.91 -5.60 -5.19
CA CYS A 466 -23.76 -4.44 -5.49
C CYS A 466 -24.48 -3.93 -4.24
N THR A 467 -25.00 -2.70 -4.29
CA THR A 467 -25.88 -2.16 -3.24
C THR A 467 -27.31 -2.64 -3.44
N LEU A 468 -28.12 -2.62 -2.38
CA LEU A 468 -29.54 -2.98 -2.47
C LEU A 468 -30.32 -2.04 -3.42
N GLU A 469 -29.95 -0.75 -3.45
CA GLU A 469 -30.46 0.24 -4.39
C GLU A 469 -30.22 -0.18 -5.87
N ALA A 470 -29.00 -0.64 -6.19
CA ALA A 470 -28.66 -1.09 -7.52
C ALA A 470 -29.46 -2.34 -7.92
N ILE A 471 -29.65 -3.28 -6.99
CA ILE A 471 -30.47 -4.48 -7.24
C ILE A 471 -31.91 -4.09 -7.54
N ALA A 472 -32.50 -3.20 -6.75
CA ALA A 472 -33.87 -2.74 -6.96
C ALA A 472 -34.02 -2.07 -8.35
N ALA A 473 -33.06 -1.23 -8.74
CA ALA A 473 -33.10 -0.53 -10.02
C ALA A 473 -32.90 -1.45 -11.24
N VAL A 474 -32.03 -2.47 -11.14
CA VAL A 474 -31.66 -3.33 -12.27
C VAL A 474 -32.51 -4.59 -12.35
N CYS A 475 -32.84 -5.20 -11.20
CA CYS A 475 -33.55 -6.47 -11.13
C CYS A 475 -35.06 -6.28 -10.94
N GLY A 476 -35.50 -5.15 -10.37
CA GLY A 476 -36.90 -4.84 -10.12
C GLY A 476 -37.70 -4.58 -11.40
N ALA A 477 -38.95 -5.01 -11.41
CA ALA A 477 -39.92 -4.66 -12.46
C ALA A 477 -40.74 -3.44 -12.03
N GLY A 478 -40.09 -2.28 -11.86
CA GLY A 478 -40.69 -0.94 -11.67
C GLY A 478 -41.88 -0.79 -10.70
N GLY A 479 -41.60 -0.42 -9.44
CA GLY A 479 -42.58 0.10 -8.44
C GLY A 479 -42.15 -0.10 -6.98
N GLU A 480 -42.77 0.64 -6.03
CA GLU A 480 -42.38 0.65 -4.60
C GLU A 480 -42.73 -0.65 -3.84
N GLU A 481 -43.87 -1.30 -4.15
CA GLU A 481 -44.28 -2.58 -3.56
C GLU A 481 -43.31 -3.73 -3.91
N GLN A 482 -42.63 -3.67 -5.07
CA GLN A 482 -41.67 -4.69 -5.50
C GLN A 482 -40.30 -4.58 -4.81
N THR A 483 -39.97 -3.45 -4.17
CA THR A 483 -38.69 -3.28 -3.46
C THR A 483 -38.58 -4.22 -2.25
N SER A 484 -39.70 -4.46 -1.57
CA SER A 484 -39.80 -5.42 -0.46
C SER A 484 -39.58 -6.86 -0.94
N ASP A 485 -40.09 -7.18 -2.13
CA ASP A 485 -39.98 -8.51 -2.76
C ASP A 485 -38.55 -8.80 -3.28
N VAL A 486 -37.82 -7.77 -3.71
CA VAL A 486 -36.40 -7.90 -4.06
C VAL A 486 -35.55 -8.21 -2.82
N LEU A 487 -35.84 -7.56 -1.68
CA LEU A 487 -35.11 -7.81 -0.44
C LEU A 487 -35.36 -9.23 0.10
N SER A 488 -36.61 -9.70 0.09
CA SER A 488 -36.93 -11.08 0.48
C SER A 488 -36.23 -12.08 -0.45
N GLY A 489 -36.19 -11.82 -1.76
CA GLY A 489 -35.46 -12.63 -2.72
C GLY A 489 -33.95 -12.64 -2.48
N VAL A 490 -33.32 -11.50 -2.18
CA VAL A 490 -31.89 -11.43 -1.84
C VAL A 490 -31.60 -12.21 -0.56
N MET A 491 -32.45 -12.10 0.46
CA MET A 491 -32.33 -12.89 1.69
C MET A 491 -32.45 -14.38 1.39
N SER A 492 -33.41 -14.80 0.57
CA SER A 492 -33.55 -16.19 0.15
C SER A 492 -32.28 -16.70 -0.56
N LEU A 493 -31.71 -15.92 -1.48
CA LEU A 493 -30.47 -16.31 -2.16
C LEU A 493 -29.24 -16.38 -1.23
N ILE A 494 -29.20 -15.55 -0.17
CA ILE A 494 -28.20 -15.67 0.90
C ILE A 494 -28.45 -16.96 1.69
N ASP A 495 -29.70 -17.26 2.04
CA ASP A 495 -30.05 -18.49 2.74
C ASP A 495 -29.68 -19.71 1.91
N HIS A 496 -29.87 -19.69 0.59
CA HIS A 496 -29.42 -20.75 -0.33
C HIS A 496 -27.90 -20.79 -0.57
N SER A 497 -27.12 -19.94 0.12
CA SER A 497 -25.67 -19.78 -0.05
C SER A 497 -25.24 -19.49 -1.50
N LEU A 498 -26.10 -18.84 -2.28
CA LEU A 498 -25.82 -18.37 -3.65
C LEU A 498 -25.28 -16.94 -3.65
N LEU A 499 -25.60 -16.18 -2.60
CA LEU A 499 -25.00 -14.89 -2.27
C LEU A 499 -24.30 -14.97 -0.92
N SER A 500 -23.30 -14.12 -0.73
CA SER A 500 -22.60 -13.92 0.54
C SER A 500 -22.66 -12.44 0.93
N GLN A 501 -22.67 -12.14 2.22
CA GLN A 501 -22.56 -10.76 2.72
C GLN A 501 -21.10 -10.43 3.03
N ALA A 502 -20.59 -9.31 2.52
CA ALA A 502 -19.29 -8.80 2.92
C ALA A 502 -19.31 -8.36 4.40
N LYS A 503 -18.35 -8.83 5.21
CA LYS A 503 -18.19 -8.36 6.59
C LYS A 503 -17.52 -6.98 6.59
N GLN A 504 -18.31 -5.91 6.62
CA GLN A 504 -17.85 -4.56 6.96
C GLN A 504 -18.81 -3.95 7.98
N GLU A 505 -18.36 -3.82 9.24
CA GLU A 505 -19.15 -3.42 10.42
C GLU A 505 -19.64 -1.95 10.41
N ALA A 506 -19.50 -1.22 9.29
CA ALA A 506 -19.83 0.21 9.21
C ALA A 506 -20.43 0.66 7.85
N GLU A 507 -20.69 -0.25 6.91
CA GLU A 507 -21.22 0.08 5.58
C GLU A 507 -22.52 -0.68 5.28
N GLU A 508 -23.27 -0.22 4.28
CA GLU A 508 -24.47 -0.92 3.82
C GLU A 508 -24.15 -2.38 3.42
N PRO A 509 -25.05 -3.34 3.71
CA PRO A 509 -24.83 -4.73 3.39
C PRO A 509 -24.66 -4.92 1.87
N ARG A 510 -23.47 -5.40 1.46
CA ARG A 510 -23.14 -5.67 0.07
C ARG A 510 -23.25 -7.18 -0.22
N PRO A 511 -24.33 -7.64 -0.89
CA PRO A 511 -24.39 -8.99 -1.41
C PRO A 511 -23.34 -9.19 -2.52
N ILE A 512 -22.63 -10.31 -2.43
CA ILE A 512 -21.60 -10.74 -3.37
C ILE A 512 -21.96 -12.14 -3.86
N MET A 513 -22.10 -12.27 -5.18
CA MET A 513 -22.18 -13.56 -5.87
C MET A 513 -20.76 -14.00 -6.22
N LEU A 514 -20.40 -15.25 -5.90
CA LEU A 514 -19.12 -15.82 -6.33
C LEU A 514 -19.06 -15.87 -7.85
N GLU A 515 -17.90 -15.61 -8.43
CA GLU A 515 -17.75 -15.40 -9.88
C GLU A 515 -18.10 -16.66 -10.70
N THR A 516 -17.87 -17.86 -10.15
CA THR A 516 -18.33 -19.15 -10.72
C THR A 516 -19.84 -19.32 -10.70
N ILE A 517 -20.51 -18.86 -9.64
CA ILE A 517 -21.98 -18.84 -9.55
C ILE A 517 -22.53 -17.80 -10.53
N ARG A 518 -21.85 -16.65 -10.62
CA ARG A 518 -22.16 -15.55 -11.53
C ARG A 518 -22.07 -15.97 -13.00
N GLU A 519 -21.02 -16.68 -13.38
CA GLU A 519 -20.85 -17.21 -14.74
C GLU A 519 -22.02 -18.12 -15.13
N TYR A 520 -22.45 -19.00 -14.21
CA TYR A 520 -23.62 -19.86 -14.43
C TYR A 520 -24.92 -19.04 -14.52
N GLY A 521 -25.09 -18.04 -13.65
CA GLY A 521 -26.23 -17.11 -13.74
C GLY A 521 -26.30 -16.37 -15.07
N LEU A 522 -25.16 -15.97 -15.63
CA LEU A 522 -25.09 -15.34 -16.95
C LEU A 522 -25.44 -16.30 -18.09
N GLU A 523 -25.00 -17.56 -18.03
CA GLU A 523 -25.43 -18.61 -18.98
C GLU A 523 -26.95 -18.75 -18.97
N CYS A 524 -27.56 -18.90 -17.77
CA CYS A 524 -29.00 -18.99 -17.63
C CYS A 524 -29.72 -17.73 -18.10
N LEU A 525 -29.19 -16.54 -17.79
CA LEU A 525 -29.74 -15.26 -18.24
C LEU A 525 -29.79 -15.17 -19.77
N GLN A 526 -28.76 -15.70 -20.44
CA GLN A 526 -28.69 -15.73 -21.89
C GLN A 526 -29.62 -16.79 -22.50
N GLU A 527 -29.70 -17.99 -21.91
CA GLU A 527 -30.62 -19.06 -22.33
C GLU A 527 -32.10 -18.64 -22.27
N HIS A 528 -32.45 -17.77 -21.32
CA HIS A 528 -33.81 -17.23 -21.15
C HIS A 528 -34.06 -15.93 -21.94
N GLY A 529 -33.07 -15.43 -22.70
CA GLY A 529 -33.21 -14.24 -23.53
C GLY A 529 -33.30 -12.91 -22.76
N GLU A 530 -32.96 -12.89 -21.46
CA GLU A 530 -33.06 -11.69 -20.59
C GLU A 530 -31.74 -10.88 -20.54
N ALA A 531 -30.69 -11.35 -21.20
CA ALA A 531 -29.32 -10.84 -21.02
C ALA A 531 -29.10 -9.41 -21.51
N GLU A 532 -29.62 -9.05 -22.68
CA GLU A 532 -29.42 -7.73 -23.27
C GLU A 532 -30.13 -6.64 -22.45
N ASP A 533 -31.43 -6.83 -22.18
CA ASP A 533 -32.23 -5.90 -21.38
C ASP A 533 -31.66 -5.69 -19.99
N THR A 534 -31.27 -6.78 -19.30
CA THR A 534 -30.74 -6.69 -17.94
C THR A 534 -29.38 -5.97 -17.90
N ARG A 535 -28.47 -6.28 -18.84
CA ARG A 535 -27.16 -5.60 -18.93
C ARG A 535 -27.31 -4.14 -19.36
N ARG A 536 -28.30 -3.81 -20.18
CA ARG A 536 -28.65 -2.43 -20.52
C ARG A 536 -29.15 -1.67 -19.30
N SER A 537 -30.08 -2.24 -18.51
CA SER A 537 -30.54 -1.64 -17.25
C SER A 537 -29.40 -1.41 -16.25
N HIS A 538 -28.48 -2.39 -16.12
CA HIS A 538 -27.26 -2.25 -15.34
C HIS A 538 -26.41 -1.08 -15.82
N ALA A 539 -26.15 -0.99 -17.13
CA ALA A 539 -25.36 0.10 -17.69
C ALA A 539 -26.00 1.48 -17.49
N LEU A 540 -27.33 1.58 -17.62
CA LEU A 540 -28.08 2.81 -17.39
C LEU A 540 -28.06 3.25 -15.93
N TYR A 541 -28.20 2.33 -14.97
CA TYR A 541 -28.08 2.63 -13.54
C TYR A 541 -26.70 3.23 -13.22
N TYR A 542 -25.63 2.58 -13.68
CA TYR A 542 -24.27 3.03 -13.43
C TYR A 542 -23.89 4.30 -14.20
N LEU A 543 -24.51 4.56 -15.34
CA LEU A 543 -24.45 5.85 -16.03
C LEU A 543 -25.08 6.97 -15.19
N THR A 544 -26.30 6.77 -14.69
CA THR A 544 -26.96 7.75 -13.81
C THR A 544 -26.12 8.03 -12.57
N LEU A 545 -25.58 6.99 -11.93
CA LEU A 545 -24.68 7.13 -10.78
C LEU A 545 -23.43 7.96 -11.12
N ALA A 546 -22.81 7.72 -12.28
CA ALA A 546 -21.64 8.47 -12.72
C ALA A 546 -21.98 9.95 -13.01
N GLU A 547 -23.14 10.24 -13.60
CA GLU A 547 -23.59 11.61 -13.91
C GLU A 547 -24.00 12.40 -12.66
N GLU A 548 -24.71 11.78 -11.73
CA GLU A 548 -25.07 12.38 -10.45
C GLU A 548 -23.81 12.76 -9.67
N THR A 549 -22.81 11.88 -9.65
CA THR A 549 -21.54 12.16 -8.98
C THR A 549 -20.70 13.20 -9.70
N ALA A 550 -20.72 13.23 -11.04
CA ALA A 550 -20.05 14.27 -11.83
C ALA A 550 -20.69 15.66 -11.64
N SER A 551 -22.02 15.75 -11.52
CA SER A 551 -22.76 17.00 -11.33
C SER A 551 -22.72 17.51 -9.88
N GLN A 552 -22.70 16.60 -8.90
CA GLN A 552 -22.60 16.93 -7.47
C GLN A 552 -21.16 17.09 -6.98
N GLY A 553 -20.15 16.87 -7.83
CA GLY A 553 -18.71 16.94 -7.56
C GLY A 553 -18.18 18.34 -7.20
N LYS A 554 -18.84 19.01 -6.24
CA LYS A 554 -18.30 20.13 -5.47
C LYS A 554 -17.23 19.58 -4.52
N SER A 555 -16.22 20.38 -4.22
CA SER A 555 -15.05 19.90 -3.48
C SER A 555 -15.37 19.63 -1.99
N GLY A 556 -14.41 19.09 -1.24
CA GLY A 556 -14.56 18.80 0.20
C GLY A 556 -15.12 17.42 0.54
N GLU A 557 -15.92 17.34 1.61
CA GLU A 557 -16.54 16.10 2.12
C GLU A 557 -17.46 15.38 1.11
N PRO A 558 -18.35 16.09 0.38
CA PRO A 558 -19.09 15.49 -0.71
C PRO A 558 -18.14 14.80 -1.69
N GLN A 559 -17.00 15.44 -1.98
CA GLN A 559 -16.02 14.94 -2.94
C GLN A 559 -15.42 13.59 -2.54
N ARG A 560 -15.10 13.41 -1.26
CA ARG A 560 -14.54 12.16 -0.74
C ARG A 560 -15.56 11.03 -0.78
N ARG A 561 -16.82 11.35 -0.48
CA ARG A 561 -17.92 10.39 -0.47
C ARG A 561 -18.19 9.80 -1.85
N TRP A 562 -18.29 10.61 -2.91
CA TRP A 562 -18.50 10.06 -4.27
C TRP A 562 -17.28 9.27 -4.76
N LEU A 563 -16.05 9.73 -4.50
CA LEU A 563 -14.85 8.97 -4.90
C LEU A 563 -14.79 7.60 -4.22
N LYS A 564 -15.19 7.52 -2.94
CA LYS A 564 -15.33 6.25 -2.22
C LYS A 564 -16.40 5.37 -2.88
N ARG A 565 -17.58 5.91 -3.16
CA ARG A 565 -18.69 5.20 -3.82
C ARG A 565 -18.30 4.65 -5.20
N LEU A 566 -17.72 5.49 -6.08
CA LEU A 566 -17.24 5.05 -7.40
C LEU A 566 -16.10 4.03 -7.31
N THR A 567 -15.25 4.10 -6.28
CA THR A 567 -14.20 3.09 -6.06
C THR A 567 -14.78 1.73 -5.69
N GLN A 568 -15.84 1.69 -4.89
CA GLN A 568 -16.54 0.45 -4.55
C GLN A 568 -17.23 -0.17 -5.76
N GLU A 569 -17.71 0.67 -6.69
CA GLU A 569 -18.42 0.25 -7.90
C GLU A 569 -17.53 0.11 -9.14
N GLN A 570 -16.19 0.15 -8.99
CA GLN A 570 -15.25 0.19 -10.10
C GLN A 570 -15.45 -0.95 -11.12
N GLU A 571 -15.64 -2.18 -10.63
CA GLU A 571 -15.81 -3.35 -11.51
C GLU A 571 -17.16 -3.33 -12.24
N ASN A 572 -18.22 -2.85 -11.58
CA ASN A 572 -19.52 -2.65 -12.21
C ASN A 572 -19.48 -1.53 -13.27
N LEU A 573 -18.80 -0.42 -13.00
CA LEU A 573 -18.61 0.68 -13.96
C LEU A 573 -17.83 0.21 -15.19
N ARG A 574 -16.81 -0.63 -14.99
CA ARG A 574 -16.04 -1.25 -16.09
C ARG A 574 -16.91 -2.20 -16.90
N ALA A 575 -17.71 -3.06 -16.25
CA ALA A 575 -18.62 -3.98 -16.91
C ALA A 575 -19.70 -3.24 -17.73
N ALA A 576 -20.32 -2.20 -17.15
CA ALA A 576 -21.28 -1.34 -17.80
C ALA A 576 -20.69 -0.69 -19.07
N LEU A 577 -19.52 -0.06 -18.96
CA LEU A 577 -18.87 0.58 -20.10
C LEU A 577 -18.43 -0.43 -21.18
N GLY A 578 -17.93 -1.60 -20.76
CA GLY A 578 -17.60 -2.70 -21.67
C GLY A 578 -18.80 -3.16 -22.48
N PHE A 579 -19.94 -3.37 -21.82
CA PHE A 579 -21.20 -3.73 -22.48
C PHE A 579 -21.64 -2.68 -23.51
N LEU A 580 -21.64 -1.39 -23.16
CA LEU A 580 -22.05 -0.32 -24.08
C LEU A 580 -21.14 -0.25 -25.32
N ILE A 581 -19.83 -0.49 -25.16
CA ILE A 581 -18.88 -0.55 -26.28
C ILE A 581 -19.13 -1.78 -27.15
N GLU A 582 -19.34 -2.95 -26.54
CA GLU A 582 -19.64 -4.20 -27.25
C GLU A 582 -20.93 -4.10 -28.09
N GLN A 583 -21.99 -3.52 -27.53
CA GLN A 583 -23.27 -3.28 -28.20
C GLN A 583 -23.25 -2.07 -29.15
N ARG A 584 -22.14 -1.34 -29.20
CA ARG A 584 -21.96 -0.12 -30.02
C ARG A 584 -22.98 0.98 -29.70
N GLU A 585 -23.39 1.09 -28.45
CA GLU A 585 -24.22 2.18 -27.94
C GLU A 585 -23.38 3.45 -27.74
N ALA A 586 -23.02 4.06 -28.86
CA ALA A 586 -22.02 5.13 -28.95
C ALA A 586 -22.26 6.30 -28.00
N GLU A 587 -23.49 6.83 -27.95
CA GLU A 587 -23.83 7.99 -27.14
C GLU A 587 -23.72 7.70 -25.63
N LEU A 588 -24.28 6.57 -25.17
CA LEU A 588 -24.22 6.17 -23.77
C LEU A 588 -22.79 5.83 -23.34
N ALA A 589 -22.00 5.16 -24.20
CA ALA A 589 -20.60 4.85 -23.90
C ALA A 589 -19.75 6.11 -23.74
N VAL A 590 -19.91 7.08 -24.64
CA VAL A 590 -19.23 8.38 -24.57
C VAL A 590 -19.69 9.17 -23.35
N GLN A 591 -20.98 9.14 -23.04
CA GLN A 591 -21.54 9.81 -21.87
C GLN A 591 -20.96 9.26 -20.56
N LEU A 592 -21.00 7.94 -20.36
CA LEU A 592 -20.49 7.27 -19.17
C LEU A 592 -18.97 7.49 -19.02
N SER A 593 -18.20 7.25 -20.07
CA SER A 593 -16.74 7.47 -20.02
C SER A 593 -16.38 8.94 -19.79
N GLY A 594 -17.14 9.88 -20.35
CA GLY A 594 -17.02 11.32 -20.10
C GLY A 594 -17.46 11.76 -18.70
N ALA A 595 -18.27 10.98 -17.97
CA ALA A 595 -18.57 11.26 -16.56
C ALA A 595 -17.45 10.76 -15.63
N LEU A 596 -16.77 9.66 -16.01
CA LEU A 596 -15.77 8.98 -15.18
C LEU A 596 -14.34 9.54 -15.27
N TRP A 597 -14.03 10.47 -16.19
CA TRP A 597 -12.64 10.88 -16.38
C TRP A 597 -11.99 11.53 -15.15
N LYS A 598 -12.74 12.36 -14.40
CA LYS A 598 -12.25 12.96 -13.15
C LYS A 598 -11.98 11.91 -12.08
N TYR A 599 -12.75 10.82 -12.06
CA TYR A 599 -12.51 9.67 -11.19
C TYR A 599 -11.18 8.98 -11.52
N TRP A 600 -10.90 8.72 -12.81
CA TRP A 600 -9.61 8.13 -13.21
C TRP A 600 -8.42 9.05 -12.91
N VAL A 601 -8.59 10.36 -13.07
CA VAL A 601 -7.59 11.36 -12.68
C VAL A 601 -7.27 11.25 -11.19
N ASN A 602 -8.29 11.25 -10.33
CA ASN A 602 -8.11 11.20 -8.88
C ASN A 602 -7.51 9.88 -8.39
N ARG A 603 -7.78 8.76 -9.07
CA ARG A 603 -7.22 7.43 -8.74
C ARG A 603 -5.84 7.17 -9.33
N GLY A 604 -5.34 8.03 -10.22
CA GLY A 604 -4.09 7.78 -10.95
C GLY A 604 -4.19 6.71 -12.04
N SER A 605 -5.40 6.26 -12.40
CA SER A 605 -5.66 5.18 -13.36
C SER A 605 -5.69 5.70 -14.81
N PHE A 606 -4.65 6.44 -15.20
CA PHE A 606 -4.68 7.24 -16.43
C PHE A 606 -4.74 6.40 -17.71
N SER A 607 -4.01 5.28 -17.75
CA SER A 607 -3.93 4.41 -18.92
C SER A 607 -5.25 3.72 -19.23
N GLU A 608 -5.93 3.25 -18.17
CA GLU A 608 -7.24 2.62 -18.30
C GLU A 608 -8.28 3.63 -18.79
N GLY A 609 -8.40 4.78 -18.12
CA GLY A 609 -9.36 5.81 -18.50
C GLY A 609 -9.18 6.28 -19.94
N ARG A 610 -7.93 6.51 -20.37
CA ARG A 610 -7.63 6.91 -21.75
C ARG A 610 -8.00 5.83 -22.77
N ALA A 611 -7.72 4.56 -22.47
CA ALA A 611 -8.07 3.46 -23.37
C ALA A 611 -9.58 3.31 -23.55
N LEU A 612 -10.34 3.43 -22.46
CA LEU A 612 -11.80 3.33 -22.47
C LEU A 612 -12.45 4.54 -23.16
N LEU A 613 -11.95 5.76 -22.92
CA LEU A 613 -12.38 6.96 -23.65
C LEU A 613 -12.05 6.88 -25.15
N ALA A 614 -10.88 6.37 -25.52
CA ALA A 614 -10.52 6.19 -26.93
C ALA A 614 -11.43 5.15 -27.61
N ALA A 615 -11.76 4.06 -26.90
CA ALA A 615 -12.66 3.03 -27.40
C ALA A 615 -14.09 3.57 -27.61
N SER A 616 -14.63 4.34 -26.66
CA SER A 616 -15.97 4.94 -26.79
C SER A 616 -16.02 6.01 -27.88
N LEU A 617 -15.02 6.91 -27.94
CA LEU A 617 -14.92 7.96 -28.97
C LEU A 617 -14.69 7.41 -30.39
N GLY A 618 -14.16 6.19 -30.50
CA GLY A 618 -13.91 5.50 -31.77
C GLY A 618 -15.10 4.71 -32.32
N LEU A 619 -16.22 4.64 -31.61
CA LEU A 619 -17.43 3.96 -32.09
C LEU A 619 -18.06 4.68 -33.30
N PRO A 620 -18.69 3.96 -34.23
CA PRO A 620 -19.44 4.57 -35.32
C PRO A 620 -20.66 5.34 -34.78
N HIS A 621 -21.10 6.38 -35.49
CA HIS A 621 -22.27 7.20 -35.15
C HIS A 621 -22.18 8.01 -33.84
N VAL A 622 -21.00 8.14 -33.22
CA VAL A 622 -20.81 9.15 -32.18
C VAL A 622 -21.12 10.53 -32.80
N GLY A 623 -22.10 11.23 -32.25
CA GLY A 623 -22.43 12.59 -32.65
C GLY A 623 -21.18 13.46 -32.60
N LYS A 624 -20.77 14.00 -33.75
CA LYS A 624 -19.50 14.75 -33.85
C LYS A 624 -19.49 16.04 -33.02
N ARG A 625 -20.68 16.57 -32.68
CA ARG A 625 -20.88 17.87 -32.04
C ARG A 625 -21.89 17.75 -30.90
N THR A 626 -21.66 16.81 -29.99
CA THR A 626 -22.45 16.70 -28.75
C THR A 626 -21.63 17.15 -27.56
N GLU A 627 -22.30 17.69 -26.54
CA GLU A 627 -21.65 18.07 -25.28
C GLU A 627 -20.95 16.88 -24.62
N THR A 628 -21.59 15.70 -24.67
CA THR A 628 -21.04 14.45 -24.13
C THR A 628 -19.73 14.06 -24.80
N ARG A 629 -19.62 14.24 -26.14
CA ARG A 629 -18.37 14.03 -26.87
C ARG A 629 -17.31 15.06 -26.49
N ALA A 630 -17.67 16.34 -26.44
CA ALA A 630 -16.75 17.41 -26.05
C ALA A 630 -16.16 17.18 -24.65
N ARG A 631 -16.99 16.71 -23.70
CA ARG A 631 -16.59 16.33 -22.33
C ARG A 631 -15.64 15.14 -22.32
N ALA A 632 -15.94 14.10 -23.09
CA ALA A 632 -15.07 12.93 -23.23
C ALA A 632 -13.72 13.28 -23.89
N LEU A 633 -13.71 14.14 -24.90
CA LEU A 633 -12.47 14.66 -25.51
C LEU A 633 -11.64 15.48 -24.51
N CYS A 634 -12.29 16.33 -23.71
CA CYS A 634 -11.63 17.08 -22.64
C CYS A 634 -10.95 16.13 -21.64
N GLY A 635 -11.68 15.14 -21.15
CA GLY A 635 -11.16 14.13 -20.22
C GLY A 635 -10.03 13.29 -20.82
N ALA A 636 -10.14 12.87 -22.08
CA ALA A 636 -9.08 12.13 -22.77
C ALA A 636 -7.81 12.98 -22.95
N GLY A 637 -8.00 14.28 -23.21
CA GLY A 637 -6.94 15.28 -23.26
C GLY A 637 -6.20 15.46 -21.93
N ASP A 638 -6.92 15.60 -20.82
CA ASP A 638 -6.31 15.74 -19.48
C ASP A 638 -5.57 14.45 -19.06
N LEU A 639 -6.14 13.28 -19.34
CA LEU A 639 -5.46 12.00 -19.06
C LEU A 639 -4.19 11.84 -19.91
N ALA A 640 -4.21 12.28 -21.17
CA ALA A 640 -3.02 12.29 -22.02
C ALA A 640 -1.97 13.28 -21.51
N LEU A 641 -2.38 14.46 -21.02
CA LEU A 641 -1.51 15.46 -20.40
C LEU A 641 -0.77 14.88 -19.19
N ARG A 642 -1.49 14.17 -18.29
CA ARG A 642 -0.92 13.52 -17.10
C ARG A 642 0.05 12.39 -17.41
N GLN A 643 -0.07 11.80 -18.59
CA GLN A 643 0.87 10.79 -19.10
C GLN A 643 2.06 11.38 -19.85
N GLY A 644 2.18 12.72 -19.95
CA GLY A 644 3.23 13.39 -20.70
C GLY A 644 3.04 13.39 -22.23
N ASN A 645 1.90 12.94 -22.73
CA ASN A 645 1.59 12.87 -24.17
C ASN A 645 1.05 14.21 -24.69
N TYR A 646 1.86 15.27 -24.62
CA TYR A 646 1.41 16.65 -24.85
C TYR A 646 0.83 16.89 -26.25
N GLN A 647 1.37 16.26 -27.30
CA GLN A 647 0.85 16.40 -28.67
C GLN A 647 -0.56 15.82 -28.80
N ILE A 648 -0.79 14.63 -28.24
CA ILE A 648 -2.11 13.98 -28.24
C ILE A 648 -3.09 14.81 -27.40
N ALA A 649 -2.66 15.26 -26.22
CA ALA A 649 -3.46 16.12 -25.35
C ALA A 649 -3.92 17.38 -26.08
N THR A 650 -2.99 18.10 -26.71
CA THR A 650 -3.29 19.34 -27.46
C THR A 650 -4.33 19.09 -28.55
N ALA A 651 -4.17 18.06 -29.38
CA ALA A 651 -5.10 17.77 -30.48
C ALA A 651 -6.53 17.46 -29.98
N LEU A 652 -6.66 16.64 -28.93
CA LEU A 652 -7.96 16.28 -28.34
C LEU A 652 -8.64 17.49 -27.68
N LEU A 653 -7.85 18.34 -27.01
CA LEU A 653 -8.34 19.54 -26.33
C LEU A 653 -8.74 20.64 -27.33
N GLU A 654 -8.02 20.79 -28.45
CA GLU A 654 -8.42 21.71 -29.53
C GLU A 654 -9.78 21.30 -30.14
N GLU A 655 -10.02 20.00 -30.36
CA GLU A 655 -11.32 19.49 -30.83
C GLU A 655 -12.44 19.71 -29.80
N SER A 656 -12.13 19.51 -28.50
CA SER A 656 -13.07 19.78 -27.40
C SER A 656 -13.45 21.26 -27.32
N VAL A 657 -12.46 22.18 -27.38
CA VAL A 657 -12.67 23.63 -27.37
C VAL A 657 -13.53 24.05 -28.56
N ALA A 658 -13.23 23.58 -29.77
CA ALA A 658 -14.02 23.90 -30.96
C ALA A 658 -15.48 23.44 -30.82
N SER A 659 -15.70 22.24 -30.27
CA SER A 659 -17.03 21.69 -30.03
C SER A 659 -17.81 22.53 -29.02
N TYR A 660 -17.20 22.90 -27.88
CA TYR A 660 -17.86 23.73 -26.88
C TYR A 660 -18.14 25.16 -27.35
N GLN A 661 -17.27 25.74 -28.19
CA GLN A 661 -17.50 27.04 -28.82
C GLN A 661 -18.71 27.01 -29.76
N GLU A 662 -18.82 25.98 -30.60
CA GLU A 662 -19.97 25.82 -31.51
C GLU A 662 -21.28 25.57 -30.75
N LEU A 663 -21.24 24.85 -29.63
CA LEU A 663 -22.40 24.57 -28.78
C LEU A 663 -22.83 25.75 -27.90
N GLY A 664 -21.95 26.73 -27.68
CA GLY A 664 -22.21 27.84 -26.76
C GLY A 664 -22.14 27.47 -25.27
N GLU A 665 -21.57 26.30 -24.95
CA GLU A 665 -21.48 25.76 -23.59
C GLU A 665 -20.28 26.34 -22.82
N LYS A 666 -20.52 27.42 -22.09
CA LYS A 666 -19.47 28.26 -21.47
C LYS A 666 -18.65 27.55 -20.39
N ARG A 667 -19.29 26.74 -19.55
CA ARG A 667 -18.61 26.02 -18.46
C ARG A 667 -17.64 24.98 -19.02
N GLY A 668 -18.11 24.15 -19.97
CA GLY A 668 -17.27 23.15 -20.63
C GLY A 668 -16.13 23.78 -21.43
N LEU A 669 -16.41 24.90 -22.11
CA LEU A 669 -15.38 25.68 -22.81
C LEU A 669 -14.27 26.17 -21.87
N ALA A 670 -14.64 26.73 -20.71
CA ALA A 670 -13.68 27.21 -19.73
C ALA A 670 -12.76 26.08 -19.23
N GLU A 671 -13.32 24.89 -18.96
CA GLU A 671 -12.55 23.72 -18.51
C GLU A 671 -11.60 23.21 -19.61
N ALA A 672 -12.09 23.09 -20.86
CA ALA A 672 -11.27 22.66 -21.99
C ALA A 672 -10.13 23.65 -22.30
N LEU A 673 -10.37 24.96 -22.19
CA LEU A 673 -9.36 26.00 -22.38
C LEU A 673 -8.27 25.94 -21.30
N LEU A 674 -8.64 25.69 -20.03
CA LEU A 674 -7.68 25.51 -18.95
C LEU A 674 -6.74 24.33 -19.24
N HIS A 675 -7.29 23.17 -19.56
CA HIS A 675 -6.49 21.97 -19.85
C HIS A 675 -5.63 22.16 -21.11
N LEU A 676 -6.13 22.84 -22.15
CA LEU A 676 -5.35 23.18 -23.34
C LEU A 676 -4.19 24.11 -23.00
N GLY A 677 -4.44 25.14 -22.19
CA GLY A 677 -3.42 26.04 -21.68
C GLY A 677 -2.32 25.31 -20.91
N LEU A 678 -2.71 24.40 -20.01
CA LEU A 678 -1.77 23.55 -19.26
C LEU A 678 -0.93 22.66 -20.19
N SER A 679 -1.55 22.05 -21.22
CA SER A 679 -0.83 21.24 -22.22
C SER A 679 0.22 22.05 -22.98
N LEU A 680 -0.14 23.27 -23.41
CA LEU A 680 0.79 24.18 -24.07
C LEU A 680 1.90 24.68 -23.14
N ALA A 681 1.60 24.93 -21.87
CA ALA A 681 2.59 25.31 -20.86
C ALA A 681 3.62 24.19 -20.65
N SER A 682 3.18 22.93 -20.57
CA SER A 682 4.08 21.77 -20.50
C SER A 682 4.94 21.62 -21.76
N ALA A 683 4.42 22.01 -22.93
CA ALA A 683 5.17 22.11 -24.18
C ALA A 683 6.01 23.39 -24.33
N GLN A 684 6.21 24.17 -23.25
CA GLN A 684 6.98 25.43 -23.21
C GLN A 684 6.44 26.55 -24.12
N ARG A 685 5.17 26.48 -24.54
CA ARG A 685 4.48 27.50 -25.35
C ARG A 685 3.73 28.50 -24.48
N PHE A 686 4.50 29.19 -23.66
CA PHE A 686 4.03 30.02 -22.56
C PHE A 686 3.05 31.13 -22.93
N ALA A 687 3.32 31.90 -24.00
CA ALA A 687 2.46 33.03 -24.38
C ALA A 687 1.03 32.57 -24.74
N ARG A 688 0.90 31.52 -25.57
CA ARG A 688 -0.41 30.95 -25.91
C ARG A 688 -1.09 30.31 -24.69
N ALA A 689 -0.32 29.68 -23.80
CA ALA A 689 -0.85 29.08 -22.59
C ALA A 689 -1.52 30.14 -21.68
N SER A 690 -0.85 31.28 -21.44
CA SER A 690 -1.40 32.37 -20.64
C SER A 690 -2.73 32.88 -21.21
N THR A 691 -2.79 33.17 -22.51
CA THR A 691 -4.02 33.66 -23.17
C THR A 691 -5.20 32.71 -23.01
N LEU A 692 -4.99 31.40 -23.15
CA LEU A 692 -6.07 30.41 -23.01
C LEU A 692 -6.55 30.30 -21.56
N ILE A 693 -5.63 30.34 -20.59
CA ILE A 693 -6.00 30.29 -19.17
C ILE A 693 -6.72 31.59 -18.75
N GLU A 694 -6.33 32.75 -19.27
CA GLU A 694 -7.05 34.02 -19.07
C GLU A 694 -8.48 33.97 -19.63
N GLN A 695 -8.69 33.37 -20.80
CA GLN A 695 -10.02 33.14 -21.35
C GLN A 695 -10.85 32.19 -20.46
N SER A 696 -10.23 31.14 -19.92
CA SER A 696 -10.86 30.24 -18.94
C SER A 696 -11.29 30.99 -17.67
N ILE A 697 -10.45 31.89 -17.15
CA ILE A 697 -10.77 32.75 -15.99
C ILE A 697 -11.99 33.64 -16.30
N ALA A 698 -12.01 34.30 -17.46
CA ALA A 698 -13.12 35.17 -17.86
C ALA A 698 -14.46 34.41 -17.93
N LEU A 699 -14.47 33.22 -18.55
CA LEU A 699 -15.65 32.38 -18.65
C LEU A 699 -16.08 31.78 -17.29
N SER A 700 -15.10 31.45 -16.43
CA SER A 700 -15.39 30.95 -15.08
C SER A 700 -16.05 32.02 -14.21
N ARG A 701 -15.63 33.30 -14.35
CA ARG A 701 -16.29 34.44 -13.70
C ARG A 701 -17.72 34.63 -14.22
N GLU A 702 -17.92 34.55 -15.54
CA GLU A 702 -19.24 34.69 -16.16
C GLU A 702 -20.22 33.59 -15.70
N THR A 703 -19.74 32.34 -15.60
CA THR A 703 -20.54 31.19 -15.15
C THR A 703 -20.63 31.07 -13.63
N SER A 704 -19.97 31.96 -12.88
CA SER A 704 -19.85 31.90 -11.41
C SER A 704 -19.30 30.56 -10.88
N ASP A 705 -18.49 29.86 -11.68
CA ASP A 705 -17.80 28.63 -11.27
C ASP A 705 -16.53 28.95 -10.47
N LYS A 706 -16.70 29.04 -9.16
CA LYS A 706 -15.61 29.38 -8.23
C LYS A 706 -14.51 28.32 -8.16
N GLN A 707 -14.85 27.04 -8.39
CA GLN A 707 -13.87 25.95 -8.37
C GLN A 707 -12.94 26.07 -9.56
N LEU A 708 -13.51 26.12 -10.76
CA LEU A 708 -12.75 26.26 -11.99
C LEU A 708 -11.94 27.56 -12.02
N LEU A 709 -12.53 28.66 -11.52
CA LEU A 709 -11.82 29.94 -11.35
C LEU A 709 -10.56 29.79 -10.48
N GLY A 710 -10.67 29.16 -9.31
CA GLY A 710 -9.53 28.96 -8.41
C GLY A 710 -8.42 28.09 -9.04
N HIS A 711 -8.79 27.04 -9.78
CA HIS A 711 -7.85 26.20 -10.53
C HIS A 711 -7.16 26.97 -11.66
N ALA A 712 -7.89 27.82 -12.39
CA ALA A 712 -7.34 28.61 -13.48
C ALA A 712 -6.41 29.73 -12.98
N LEU A 713 -6.79 30.44 -11.92
CA LEU A 713 -5.96 31.45 -11.26
C LEU A 713 -4.65 30.83 -10.73
N ASP A 714 -4.72 29.69 -10.05
CA ASP A 714 -3.53 28.98 -9.55
C ASP A 714 -2.59 28.56 -10.70
N SER A 715 -3.16 28.04 -11.78
CA SER A 715 -2.42 27.61 -12.96
C SER A 715 -1.69 28.77 -13.64
N LEU A 716 -2.36 29.92 -13.80
CA LEU A 716 -1.74 31.13 -14.37
C LEU A 716 -0.69 31.73 -13.43
N ALA A 717 -0.93 31.72 -12.11
CA ALA A 717 0.03 32.21 -11.12
C ALA A 717 1.34 31.40 -11.12
N ARG A 718 1.24 30.07 -11.23
CA ARG A 718 2.40 29.17 -11.39
C ARG A 718 3.14 29.40 -12.71
N LEU A 719 2.40 29.68 -13.77
CA LEU A 719 2.97 30.00 -15.08
C LEU A 719 3.76 31.31 -15.05
N ALA A 720 3.18 32.36 -14.45
CA ALA A 720 3.84 33.64 -14.21
C ALA A 720 5.10 33.47 -13.34
N LEU A 721 5.04 32.63 -12.31
CA LEU A 721 6.18 32.36 -11.43
C LEU A 721 7.33 31.72 -12.21
N LYS A 722 7.05 30.75 -13.09
CA LYS A 722 8.05 30.13 -13.96
C LYS A 722 8.68 31.10 -14.96
N GLN A 723 7.95 32.13 -15.35
CA GLN A 723 8.44 33.20 -16.24
C GLN A 723 9.18 34.30 -15.47
N GLY A 724 9.15 34.30 -14.13
CA GLY A 724 9.77 35.29 -13.28
C GLY A 724 8.91 36.54 -13.02
N ASP A 725 7.64 36.53 -13.42
CA ASP A 725 6.71 37.63 -13.15
C ASP A 725 6.09 37.49 -11.74
N LEU A 726 6.86 37.91 -10.74
CA LEU A 726 6.45 37.86 -9.34
C LEU A 726 5.25 38.76 -9.03
N ALA A 727 5.06 39.84 -9.80
CA ALA A 727 3.95 40.77 -9.61
C ALA A 727 2.64 40.13 -10.05
N ALA A 728 2.61 39.51 -11.24
CA ALA A 728 1.46 38.75 -11.71
C ALA A 728 1.18 37.53 -10.81
N THR A 729 2.20 36.78 -10.39
CA THR A 729 2.01 35.65 -9.45
C THR A 729 1.36 36.11 -8.15
N ARG A 730 1.81 37.23 -7.56
CA ARG A 730 1.23 37.77 -6.33
C ARG A 730 -0.24 38.14 -6.54
N ALA A 731 -0.53 38.95 -7.55
CA ALA A 731 -1.89 39.44 -7.81
C ALA A 731 -2.88 38.28 -8.02
N LEU A 732 -2.50 37.28 -8.82
CA LEU A 732 -3.34 36.10 -9.10
C LEU A 732 -3.53 35.21 -7.86
N ALA A 733 -2.48 35.04 -7.05
CA ALA A 733 -2.57 34.23 -5.83
C ALA A 733 -3.37 34.95 -4.72
N GLU A 734 -3.29 36.28 -4.62
CA GLU A 734 -4.13 37.10 -3.72
C GLU A 734 -5.60 37.03 -4.13
N GLU A 735 -5.90 37.15 -5.44
CA GLU A 735 -7.27 36.99 -5.95
C GLU A 735 -7.81 35.60 -5.62
N ASN A 736 -7.04 34.55 -5.86
CA ASN A 736 -7.44 33.17 -5.55
C ASN A 736 -7.66 32.97 -4.04
N LEU A 737 -6.80 33.54 -3.20
CA LEU A 737 -6.95 33.48 -1.74
C LEU A 737 -8.21 34.20 -1.26
N GLN A 738 -8.60 35.31 -1.88
CA GLN A 738 -9.84 36.03 -1.56
C GLN A 738 -11.09 35.24 -1.98
N ALA A 739 -11.01 34.47 -3.07
CA ALA A 739 -12.10 33.62 -3.54
C ALA A 739 -12.26 32.34 -2.68
N ALA A 740 -11.18 31.83 -2.09
CA ALA A 740 -11.15 30.53 -1.42
C ALA A 740 -12.10 30.37 -0.21
N PRO A 741 -12.29 31.35 0.71
CA PRO A 741 -13.26 31.23 1.81
C PRO A 741 -14.70 31.03 1.34
N GLN A 742 -15.04 31.55 0.16
CA GLN A 742 -16.38 31.46 -0.40
C GLN A 742 -16.72 30.07 -0.97
N LEU A 743 -15.73 29.17 -0.99
CA LEU A 743 -15.89 27.75 -1.35
C LEU A 743 -16.25 26.89 -0.13
N GLY A 744 -16.21 27.44 1.09
CA GLY A 744 -16.44 26.69 2.33
C GLY A 744 -15.35 25.65 2.65
N GLU A 745 -14.23 25.69 1.92
CA GLU A 745 -13.18 24.68 2.00
C GLU A 745 -11.84 25.30 2.41
N ILE A 746 -11.37 24.90 3.59
CA ILE A 746 -10.08 25.32 4.13
C ILE A 746 -8.93 24.88 3.21
N ARG A 747 -9.07 23.72 2.54
CA ARG A 747 -8.06 23.17 1.60
C ARG A 747 -7.80 24.06 0.37
N ALA A 748 -8.81 24.79 -0.11
CA ALA A 748 -8.66 25.65 -1.29
C ALA A 748 -7.65 26.80 -1.05
N GLN A 749 -7.36 27.12 0.21
CA GLN A 749 -6.45 28.20 0.57
C GLN A 749 -4.96 27.77 0.61
N ILE A 750 -4.66 26.49 0.47
CA ILE A 750 -3.29 25.94 0.56
C ILE A 750 -2.41 26.44 -0.59
N SER A 751 -2.86 26.23 -1.82
CA SER A 751 -2.09 26.55 -3.02
C SER A 751 -1.74 28.03 -3.15
N PRO A 752 -2.70 28.98 -3.02
CA PRO A 752 -2.38 30.40 -3.10
C PRO A 752 -1.43 30.86 -1.98
N ARG A 753 -1.56 30.34 -0.74
CA ARG A 753 -0.61 30.66 0.34
C ARG A 753 0.80 30.18 0.04
N LYS A 754 0.95 28.97 -0.52
CA LYS A 754 2.26 28.45 -0.92
C LYS A 754 2.92 29.34 -1.98
N LEU A 755 2.16 29.82 -2.96
CA LEU A 755 2.67 30.74 -3.99
C LEU A 755 3.06 32.10 -3.40
N LEU A 756 2.22 32.67 -2.54
CA LEU A 756 2.52 33.95 -1.88
C LEU A 756 3.75 33.87 -0.97
N ALA A 757 3.91 32.78 -0.22
CA ALA A 757 5.09 32.55 0.62
C ALA A 757 6.36 32.44 -0.23
N THR A 758 6.27 31.79 -1.40
CA THR A 758 7.37 31.71 -2.37
C THR A 758 7.73 33.09 -2.92
N VAL A 759 6.74 33.89 -3.33
CA VAL A 759 6.97 35.27 -3.80
C VAL A 759 7.64 36.13 -2.72
N ALA A 760 7.18 36.03 -1.47
CA ALA A 760 7.75 36.74 -0.34
C ALA A 760 9.21 36.35 -0.09
N LEU A 761 9.56 35.06 -0.17
CA LEU A 761 10.94 34.57 -0.09
C LEU A 761 11.83 35.14 -1.19
N VAL A 762 11.39 35.09 -2.45
CA VAL A 762 12.17 35.59 -3.60
C VAL A 762 12.44 37.08 -3.48
N GLN A 763 11.50 37.84 -2.89
CA GLN A 763 11.64 39.28 -2.67
C GLN A 763 12.39 39.65 -1.39
N GLY A 764 12.67 38.68 -0.52
CA GLY A 764 13.32 38.91 0.78
C GLY A 764 12.40 39.44 1.88
N ASP A 765 11.08 39.39 1.70
CA ASP A 765 10.10 39.71 2.75
C ASP A 765 9.90 38.48 3.67
N TYR A 766 10.91 38.21 4.49
CA TYR A 766 10.95 37.04 5.35
C TYR A 766 9.87 37.04 6.43
N THR A 767 9.44 38.21 6.90
CA THR A 767 8.33 38.36 7.85
C THR A 767 7.04 37.87 7.22
N ARG A 768 6.69 38.37 6.03
CA ARG A 768 5.47 37.93 5.33
C ARG A 768 5.53 36.46 4.94
N ALA A 769 6.71 35.96 4.55
CA ALA A 769 6.92 34.54 4.26
C ALA A 769 6.66 33.66 5.50
N ALA A 770 7.12 34.09 6.68
CA ALA A 770 6.88 33.39 7.94
C ALA A 770 5.40 33.31 8.28
N ASP A 771 4.68 34.44 8.21
CA ASP A 771 3.24 34.51 8.51
C ASP A 771 2.46 33.55 7.61
N LEU A 772 2.69 33.61 6.30
CA LEU A 772 2.02 32.76 5.32
C LEU A 772 2.35 31.28 5.51
N ALA A 773 3.60 30.94 5.84
CA ALA A 773 4.01 29.57 6.10
C ALA A 773 3.42 29.03 7.42
N GLN A 774 3.29 29.86 8.45
CA GLN A 774 2.65 29.48 9.71
C GLN A 774 1.15 29.23 9.54
N GLU A 775 0.45 30.08 8.78
CA GLU A 775 -0.94 29.85 8.40
C GLU A 775 -1.10 28.56 7.57
N LEU A 776 -0.21 28.33 6.60
CA LEU A 776 -0.18 27.11 5.79
C LEU A 776 0.06 25.87 6.67
N LEU A 777 0.94 25.94 7.68
CA LEU A 777 1.20 24.86 8.61
C LEU A 777 -0.05 24.50 9.43
N THR A 778 -0.76 25.51 9.94
CA THR A 778 -2.01 25.30 10.69
C THR A 778 -3.06 24.60 9.83
N ILE A 779 -3.30 25.11 8.62
CA ILE A 779 -4.30 24.56 7.70
C ILE A 779 -3.92 23.15 7.26
N SER A 780 -2.66 22.92 6.88
CA SER A 780 -2.20 21.61 6.40
C SER A 780 -2.34 20.53 7.46
N ARG A 781 -2.10 20.85 8.73
CA ARG A 781 -2.35 19.93 9.85
C ARG A 781 -3.83 19.66 10.07
N GLU A 782 -4.67 20.70 10.03
CA GLU A 782 -6.11 20.56 10.17
C GLU A 782 -6.71 19.62 9.11
N VAL A 783 -6.27 19.74 7.85
CA VAL A 783 -6.75 18.89 6.75
C VAL A 783 -5.93 17.61 6.53
N SER A 784 -4.95 17.33 7.41
CA SER A 784 -4.02 16.20 7.34
C SER A 784 -3.29 16.07 5.98
N ASP A 785 -2.84 17.19 5.42
CA ASP A 785 -2.09 17.26 4.16
C ASP A 785 -0.57 17.36 4.42
N ARG A 786 0.09 16.20 4.39
CA ARG A 786 1.51 16.07 4.72
C ARG A 786 2.46 16.80 3.75
N GLU A 787 2.12 16.85 2.47
CA GLU A 787 2.92 17.57 1.45
C GLU A 787 2.92 19.09 1.68
N SER A 788 1.76 19.61 2.07
CA SER A 788 1.62 21.03 2.41
C SER A 788 2.27 21.36 3.75
N GLU A 789 2.20 20.44 4.72
CA GLU A 789 2.92 20.55 5.99
C GLU A 789 4.45 20.59 5.76
N PHE A 790 4.98 19.72 4.89
CA PHE A 790 6.38 19.77 4.47
C PHE A 790 6.73 21.12 3.86
N SER A 791 5.91 21.61 2.93
CA SER A 791 6.15 22.89 2.25
C SER A 791 6.20 24.07 3.23
N ALA A 792 5.32 24.07 4.25
CA ALA A 792 5.29 25.08 5.29
C ALA A 792 6.53 25.04 6.18
N LEU A 793 6.89 23.86 6.71
CA LEU A 793 8.08 23.69 7.55
C LEU A 793 9.37 24.03 6.80
N PHE A 794 9.46 23.63 5.54
CA PHE A 794 10.60 23.95 4.68
C PHE A 794 10.76 25.46 4.47
N THR A 795 9.63 26.16 4.28
CA THR A 795 9.60 27.63 4.14
C THR A 795 10.02 28.30 5.45
N LEU A 796 9.49 27.87 6.59
CA LEU A 796 9.86 28.40 7.91
C LEU A 796 11.34 28.16 8.22
N GLY A 797 11.88 26.97 7.90
CA GLY A 797 13.31 26.68 8.06
C GLY A 797 14.18 27.58 7.20
N THR A 798 13.72 27.89 5.98
CA THR A 798 14.41 28.83 5.08
C THR A 798 14.38 30.24 5.65
N VAL A 799 13.24 30.71 6.16
CA VAL A 799 13.15 31.99 6.85
C VAL A 799 14.10 32.05 8.06
N ALA A 800 14.09 31.04 8.93
CA ALA A 800 14.96 30.98 10.11
C ALA A 800 16.44 31.07 9.72
N LEU A 801 16.86 30.31 8.70
CA LEU A 801 18.23 30.35 8.19
C LEU A 801 18.62 31.74 7.67
N ARG A 802 17.71 32.40 6.95
CA ARG A 802 17.95 33.75 6.40
C ARG A 802 17.97 34.84 7.47
N MET A 803 17.26 34.64 8.57
CA MET A 803 17.27 35.51 9.75
C MET A 803 18.45 35.24 10.69
N GLY A 804 19.30 34.25 10.38
CA GLY A 804 20.49 33.89 11.16
C GLY A 804 20.24 32.92 12.32
N ASP A 805 19.02 32.38 12.47
CA ASP A 805 18.71 31.34 13.45
C ASP A 805 18.99 29.94 12.88
N GLY A 806 20.28 29.60 12.84
CA GLY A 806 20.74 28.30 12.34
C GLY A 806 20.26 27.10 13.17
N THR A 807 19.94 27.30 14.46
CA THR A 807 19.44 26.24 15.34
C THR A 807 17.99 25.91 14.99
N GLN A 808 17.13 26.92 14.91
CA GLN A 808 15.74 26.73 14.52
C GLN A 808 15.62 26.19 13.08
N ALA A 809 16.46 26.66 12.16
CA ALA A 809 16.53 26.13 10.80
C ALA A 809 16.86 24.62 10.79
N LEU A 810 17.86 24.20 11.57
CA LEU A 810 18.26 22.80 11.70
C LEU A 810 17.08 21.92 12.18
N ASP A 811 16.40 22.35 13.23
CA ASP A 811 15.25 21.62 13.79
C ASP A 811 14.13 21.47 12.77
N LEU A 812 13.76 22.56 12.09
CA LEU A 812 12.69 22.57 11.09
C LEU A 812 13.01 21.68 9.89
N TYR A 813 14.26 21.66 9.42
CA TYR A 813 14.67 20.77 8.32
C TYR A 813 14.78 19.30 8.76
N ASN A 814 15.13 19.01 10.01
CA ASN A 814 15.06 17.65 10.55
C ASN A 814 13.62 17.14 10.63
N TRP A 815 12.68 17.99 11.03
CA TRP A 815 11.24 17.67 10.95
C TRP A 815 10.79 17.41 9.51
N CYS A 816 11.28 18.20 8.54
CA CYS A 816 11.03 17.95 7.12
C CYS A 816 11.54 16.56 6.69
N LEU A 817 12.73 16.14 7.13
CA LEU A 817 13.26 14.80 6.83
C LEU A 817 12.38 13.69 7.41
N ILE A 818 11.95 13.80 8.66
CA ILE A 818 11.05 12.82 9.29
C ILE A 818 9.76 12.69 8.47
N LEU A 819 9.19 13.83 8.06
CA LEU A 819 7.97 13.87 7.26
C LEU A 819 8.14 13.21 5.89
N THR A 820 9.34 13.25 5.31
CA THR A 820 9.61 12.61 4.01
C THR A 820 9.49 11.09 4.06
N ASP A 821 9.72 10.47 5.23
CA ASP A 821 9.57 9.02 5.40
C ASP A 821 8.08 8.60 5.43
N GLU A 822 7.19 9.48 5.92
CA GLU A 822 5.74 9.29 5.86
C GLU A 822 5.18 9.54 4.45
N ILE A 823 5.68 10.56 3.76
CA ILE A 823 5.24 10.94 2.41
C ILE A 823 5.76 9.96 1.34
N GLY A 824 6.98 9.43 1.52
CA GLY A 824 7.67 8.62 0.51
C GLY A 824 8.27 9.44 -0.66
N SER A 825 8.42 10.76 -0.52
CA SER A 825 8.92 11.65 -1.57
C SER A 825 10.44 11.80 -1.54
N THR A 826 11.12 11.21 -2.53
CA THR A 826 12.59 11.31 -2.69
C THR A 826 13.03 12.75 -3.00
N ARG A 827 12.22 13.48 -3.78
CA ARG A 827 12.45 14.90 -4.09
C ARG A 827 12.46 15.76 -2.83
N ASN A 828 11.43 15.65 -1.98
CA ASN A 828 11.33 16.44 -0.75
C ASN A 828 12.48 16.10 0.20
N ARG A 829 12.89 14.83 0.27
CA ARG A 829 14.05 14.41 1.05
C ARG A 829 15.34 15.05 0.54
N SER A 830 15.55 15.03 -0.78
CA SER A 830 16.68 15.68 -1.42
C SER A 830 16.74 17.19 -1.13
N MET A 831 15.60 17.88 -1.18
CA MET A 831 15.49 19.31 -0.84
C MET A 831 15.89 19.60 0.61
N ALA A 832 15.35 18.82 1.57
CA ALA A 832 15.68 19.00 2.98
C ALA A 832 17.17 18.74 3.26
N LEU A 833 17.76 17.71 2.63
CA LEU A 833 19.21 17.42 2.73
C LEU A 833 20.07 18.55 2.17
N ALA A 834 19.68 19.14 1.03
CA ALA A 834 20.41 20.28 0.47
C ALA A 834 20.40 21.48 1.43
N ARG A 835 19.28 21.76 2.09
CA ARG A 835 19.20 22.82 3.10
C ARG A 835 19.98 22.52 4.37
N LEU A 836 20.01 21.27 4.83
CA LEU A 836 20.88 20.86 5.95
C LEU A 836 22.36 20.99 5.61
N GLY A 837 22.74 20.75 4.35
CA GLY A 837 24.09 21.05 3.85
C GLY A 837 24.42 22.55 3.92
N GLU A 838 23.45 23.41 3.64
CA GLU A 838 23.60 24.87 3.77
C GLU A 838 23.77 25.30 5.22
N VAL A 839 22.96 24.76 6.14
CA VAL A 839 23.12 24.99 7.59
C VAL A 839 24.52 24.56 8.06
N ALA A 840 24.99 23.38 7.66
CA ALA A 840 26.33 22.90 8.00
C ALA A 840 27.45 23.78 7.43
N TYR A 841 27.26 24.32 6.22
CA TYR A 841 28.19 25.27 5.62
C TYR A 841 28.29 26.57 6.45
N GLU A 842 27.15 27.15 6.85
CA GLU A 842 27.15 28.38 7.67
C GLU A 842 27.78 28.14 9.06
N GLN A 843 27.70 26.92 9.59
CA GLN A 843 28.42 26.48 10.80
C GLN A 843 29.91 26.17 10.57
N SER A 844 30.44 26.42 9.37
CA SER A 844 31.81 26.08 8.94
C SER A 844 32.17 24.59 9.02
N ASN A 845 31.18 23.69 9.11
CA ASN A 845 31.38 22.25 9.07
C ASN A 845 31.33 21.74 7.62
N TYR A 846 32.38 22.04 6.86
CA TYR A 846 32.45 21.73 5.42
C TYR A 846 32.37 20.23 5.12
N ALA A 847 32.88 19.37 6.00
CA ALA A 847 32.81 17.93 5.83
C ALA A 847 31.35 17.43 5.84
N LEU A 848 30.58 17.85 6.85
CA LEU A 848 29.16 17.53 6.94
C LEU A 848 28.35 18.18 5.80
N ALA A 849 28.70 19.41 5.39
CA ALA A 849 28.04 20.06 4.26
C ALA A 849 28.19 19.23 2.96
N VAL A 850 29.40 18.76 2.65
CA VAL A 850 29.67 17.90 1.48
C VAL A 850 28.90 16.59 1.57
N GLU A 851 28.88 15.96 2.75
CA GLU A 851 28.12 14.73 2.98
C GLU A 851 26.64 14.94 2.66
N ARG A 852 26.00 15.98 3.21
CA ARG A 852 24.58 16.27 3.00
C ARG A 852 24.23 16.64 1.56
N TYR A 853 25.08 17.43 0.89
CA TYR A 853 24.87 17.72 -0.53
C TYR A 853 25.03 16.49 -1.43
N ARG A 854 25.98 15.59 -1.14
CA ARG A 854 26.12 14.33 -1.88
C ARG A 854 24.97 13.37 -1.60
N GLU A 855 24.54 13.29 -0.36
CA GLU A 855 23.37 12.52 0.04
C GLU A 855 22.13 13.03 -0.71
N SER A 856 21.90 14.36 -0.73
CA SER A 856 20.84 15.01 -1.51
C SER A 856 20.85 14.58 -2.99
N LEU A 857 22.02 14.57 -3.64
CA LEU A 857 22.19 14.18 -5.04
C LEU A 857 21.98 12.67 -5.30
N SER A 858 22.14 11.81 -4.29
CA SER A 858 21.85 10.36 -4.40
C SER A 858 20.35 10.02 -4.46
N TYR A 859 19.48 11.00 -4.21
CA TYR A 859 18.02 10.83 -4.29
C TYR A 859 17.42 11.40 -5.59
N THR A 860 18.24 11.98 -6.46
CA THR A 860 17.80 12.65 -7.70
C THR A 860 18.21 11.86 -8.94
N ASP A 861 17.67 10.65 -9.12
CA ASP A 861 17.98 9.78 -10.26
C ASP A 861 17.20 10.15 -11.56
N THR A 862 16.29 11.14 -11.50
CA THR A 862 15.42 11.51 -12.63
C THR A 862 15.66 12.94 -13.15
N PHE A 863 15.52 13.12 -14.46
CA PHE A 863 15.74 14.35 -15.23
C PHE A 863 14.87 15.57 -14.83
N GLU A 864 13.92 15.42 -13.91
CA GLU A 864 12.88 16.42 -13.61
C GLU A 864 13.23 17.35 -12.44
N ASP A 865 14.16 16.98 -11.54
CA ASP A 865 14.50 17.76 -10.33
C ASP A 865 15.68 18.72 -10.53
N LYS A 866 15.71 19.44 -11.67
CA LYS A 866 16.80 20.35 -12.03
C LYS A 866 17.11 21.37 -10.93
N GLU A 867 16.08 21.96 -10.33
CA GLU A 867 16.21 22.95 -9.26
C GLU A 867 16.98 22.39 -8.03
N VAL A 868 16.60 21.21 -7.55
CA VAL A 868 17.18 20.61 -6.34
C VAL A 868 18.63 20.21 -6.57
N VAL A 869 18.91 19.60 -7.72
CA VAL A 869 20.28 19.27 -8.16
C VAL A 869 21.12 20.54 -8.28
N GLY A 870 20.55 21.59 -8.86
CA GLY A 870 21.18 22.89 -8.99
C GLY A 870 21.56 23.50 -7.64
N MET A 871 20.66 23.48 -6.66
CA MET A 871 20.92 23.98 -5.30
C MET A 871 22.04 23.19 -4.60
N ALA A 872 22.06 21.87 -4.70
CA ALA A 872 23.11 21.05 -4.10
C ALA A 872 24.48 21.28 -4.76
N LEU A 873 24.53 21.42 -6.10
CA LEU A 873 25.76 21.76 -6.83
C LEU A 873 26.27 23.16 -6.48
N LEU A 874 25.37 24.13 -6.31
CA LEU A 874 25.72 25.48 -5.85
C LEU A 874 26.33 25.44 -4.44
N GLY A 875 25.75 24.66 -3.53
CA GLY A 875 26.29 24.41 -2.20
C GLY A 875 27.70 23.81 -2.22
N LEU A 876 27.92 22.79 -3.05
CA LEU A 876 29.25 22.19 -3.24
C LEU A 876 30.25 23.17 -3.86
N ALA A 877 29.82 24.06 -4.76
CA ALA A 877 30.66 25.12 -5.30
C ALA A 877 31.12 26.08 -4.20
N ARG A 878 30.22 26.45 -3.27
CA ARG A 878 30.55 27.28 -2.09
C ARG A 878 31.57 26.60 -1.18
N VAL A 879 31.40 25.30 -0.91
CA VAL A 879 32.40 24.54 -0.13
C VAL A 879 33.75 24.49 -0.84
N ALA A 880 33.79 24.17 -2.14
CA ALA A 880 35.03 24.13 -2.90
C ALA A 880 35.77 25.48 -2.89
N LYS A 881 35.02 26.59 -2.96
CA LYS A 881 35.57 27.94 -2.83
C LYS A 881 36.18 28.18 -1.44
N ALA A 882 35.50 27.77 -0.37
CA ALA A 882 36.00 27.87 1.00
C ALA A 882 37.29 27.04 1.20
N GLU A 883 37.38 25.86 0.57
CA GLU A 883 38.58 25.01 0.54
C GLU A 883 39.68 25.50 -0.43
N ARG A 884 39.52 26.68 -1.04
CA ARG A 884 40.45 27.27 -2.05
C ARG A 884 40.62 26.44 -3.34
N ARG A 885 39.69 25.52 -3.63
CA ARG A 885 39.59 24.78 -4.89
C ARG A 885 38.82 25.60 -5.93
N LEU A 886 39.39 26.74 -6.32
CA LEU A 886 38.69 27.79 -7.06
C LEU A 886 38.23 27.35 -8.46
N TRP A 887 39.06 26.57 -9.17
CA TRP A 887 38.67 26.02 -10.48
C TRP A 887 37.47 25.08 -10.33
N ARG A 888 37.50 24.18 -9.33
CA ARG A 888 36.41 23.26 -9.03
C ARG A 888 35.13 24.02 -8.63
N ALA A 889 35.26 25.11 -7.89
CA ALA A 889 34.14 25.97 -7.55
C ALA A 889 33.49 26.60 -8.79
N ALA A 890 34.27 27.18 -9.71
CA ALA A 890 33.76 27.75 -10.95
C ALA A 890 33.10 26.69 -11.87
N HIS A 891 33.66 25.47 -11.87
CA HIS A 891 33.10 24.34 -12.61
C HIS A 891 31.75 23.89 -12.05
N LEU A 892 31.64 23.66 -10.73
CA LEU A 892 30.39 23.28 -10.08
C LEU A 892 29.32 24.37 -10.19
N LEU A 893 29.73 25.64 -10.14
CA LEU A 893 28.87 26.79 -10.35
C LEU A 893 28.24 26.77 -11.76
N GLY A 894 29.04 26.53 -12.81
CA GLY A 894 28.52 26.36 -14.16
C GLY A 894 27.54 25.19 -14.32
N ALA A 895 27.81 24.08 -13.64
CA ALA A 895 26.91 22.93 -13.60
C ALA A 895 25.58 23.22 -12.85
N ALA A 896 25.62 24.08 -11.83
CA ALA A 896 24.45 24.56 -11.11
C ALA A 896 23.62 25.54 -11.97
N GLU A 897 24.26 26.49 -12.66
CA GLU A 897 23.62 27.47 -13.56
C GLU A 897 22.87 26.80 -14.72
N ALA A 898 23.35 25.65 -15.22
CA ALA A 898 22.65 24.89 -16.25
C ALA A 898 21.29 24.30 -15.78
N ARG A 899 21.01 24.37 -14.47
CA ARG A 899 19.88 23.73 -13.81
C ARG A 899 19.04 24.67 -12.96
N LEU A 900 19.58 25.83 -12.61
CA LEU A 900 18.90 26.89 -11.85
C LEU A 900 18.55 28.08 -12.74
N ASN A 901 17.35 28.59 -12.59
CA ASN A 901 17.07 29.98 -12.87
C ASN A 901 17.42 30.82 -11.64
N VAL A 902 18.64 31.36 -11.63
CA VAL A 902 19.21 32.13 -10.51
C VAL A 902 18.33 33.29 -10.03
N ASN A 903 17.45 33.81 -10.90
CA ASN A 903 16.55 34.92 -10.56
C ASN A 903 15.26 34.48 -9.85
N ILE A 904 14.89 33.19 -9.96
CA ILE A 904 13.61 32.65 -9.47
C ILE A 904 13.84 31.60 -8.41
N ASP A 905 14.80 30.70 -8.64
CA ASP A 905 15.08 29.54 -7.79
C ASP A 905 15.92 29.91 -6.55
N LEU A 906 16.54 31.11 -6.55
CA LEU A 906 17.25 31.65 -5.39
C LEU A 906 16.44 32.76 -4.74
N ASP A 907 16.36 32.71 -3.41
CA ASP A 907 15.88 33.84 -2.61
C ASP A 907 16.84 35.04 -2.70
N ALA A 908 16.36 36.21 -2.24
CA ALA A 908 17.10 37.47 -2.37
C ALA A 908 18.53 37.40 -1.79
N LEU A 909 18.71 36.79 -0.61
CA LEU A 909 20.02 36.71 0.04
C LEU A 909 20.92 35.67 -0.63
N ALA A 910 20.36 34.53 -1.03
CA ALA A 910 21.08 33.50 -1.78
C ALA A 910 21.59 34.04 -3.11
N ARG A 911 20.81 34.86 -3.81
CA ARG A 911 21.22 35.54 -5.06
C ARG A 911 22.37 36.51 -4.83
N VAL A 912 22.30 37.36 -3.81
CA VAL A 912 23.41 38.27 -3.44
C VAL A 912 24.68 37.48 -3.12
N THR A 913 24.54 36.37 -2.40
CA THR A 913 25.67 35.50 -2.05
C THR A 913 26.27 34.84 -3.29
N TYR A 914 25.43 34.36 -4.21
CA TYR A 914 25.86 33.82 -5.49
C TYR A 914 26.62 34.85 -6.33
N GLU A 915 26.10 36.07 -6.46
CA GLU A 915 26.75 37.15 -7.23
C GLU A 915 28.11 37.52 -6.63
N ARG A 916 28.21 37.60 -5.30
CA ARG A 916 29.47 37.81 -4.59
C ARG A 916 30.47 36.69 -4.87
N ASP A 917 30.01 35.44 -4.89
CA ASP A 917 30.85 34.27 -5.11
C ASP A 917 31.36 34.20 -6.56
N VAL A 918 30.51 34.54 -7.52
CA VAL A 918 30.90 34.70 -8.93
C VAL A 918 31.97 35.79 -9.08
N ALA A 919 31.75 36.96 -8.47
CA ALA A 919 32.70 38.07 -8.54
C ALA A 919 34.06 37.68 -7.93
N ALA A 920 34.06 37.01 -6.78
CA ALA A 920 35.29 36.51 -6.15
C ALA A 920 36.03 35.51 -7.06
N LEU A 921 35.32 34.53 -7.64
CA LEU A 921 35.93 33.53 -8.51
C LEU A 921 36.53 34.15 -9.79
N ARG A 922 35.87 35.13 -10.38
CA ARG A 922 36.42 35.89 -11.54
C ARG A 922 37.70 36.62 -11.16
N THR A 923 37.72 37.30 -10.02
CA THR A 923 38.90 38.02 -9.53
C THR A 923 40.08 37.09 -9.29
N TYR A 924 39.87 35.93 -8.66
CA TYR A 924 40.98 35.03 -8.32
C TYR A 924 41.48 34.15 -9.48
N LEU A 925 40.60 33.71 -10.39
CA LEU A 925 40.99 32.86 -11.53
C LEU A 925 41.37 33.67 -12.78
N GLY A 926 40.91 34.92 -12.87
CA GLY A 926 40.88 35.68 -14.11
C GLY A 926 39.73 35.26 -15.03
N ASP A 927 39.16 36.23 -15.75
CA ASP A 927 37.92 36.04 -16.53
C ASP A 927 38.00 34.87 -17.53
N LYS A 928 39.13 34.71 -18.22
CA LYS A 928 39.29 33.65 -19.23
C LYS A 928 39.21 32.25 -18.62
N VAL A 929 39.85 32.02 -17.48
CA VAL A 929 39.89 30.70 -16.84
C VAL A 929 38.56 30.42 -16.14
N TYR A 930 37.97 31.43 -15.51
CA TYR A 930 36.62 31.32 -14.95
C TYR A 930 35.59 30.92 -16.01
N THR A 931 35.54 31.64 -17.15
CA THR A 931 34.57 31.34 -18.21
C THR A 931 34.77 29.95 -18.80
N GLN A 932 36.02 29.52 -19.01
CA GLN A 932 36.31 28.16 -19.48
C GLN A 932 35.83 27.07 -18.50
N ALA A 933 36.10 27.24 -17.20
CA ALA A 933 35.68 26.28 -16.18
C ALA A 933 34.14 26.23 -16.05
N ARG A 934 33.49 27.39 -16.05
CA ARG A 934 32.04 27.53 -15.97
C ARG A 934 31.34 26.91 -17.19
N ASP A 935 31.82 27.20 -18.40
CA ASP A 935 31.25 26.67 -19.64
C ASP A 935 31.46 25.15 -19.78
N ALA A 936 32.55 24.62 -19.22
CA ALA A 936 32.76 23.17 -19.15
C ALA A 936 31.71 22.52 -18.22
N GLY A 937 31.50 23.10 -17.02
CA GLY A 937 30.52 22.59 -16.07
C GLY A 937 29.08 22.66 -16.58
N SER A 938 28.69 23.71 -17.31
CA SER A 938 27.32 23.88 -17.80
C SER A 938 26.90 22.84 -18.85
N ARG A 939 27.85 22.18 -19.50
CA ARG A 939 27.59 21.13 -20.51
C ARG A 939 27.46 19.73 -19.93
N MET A 940 27.61 19.57 -18.61
CA MET A 940 27.72 18.26 -17.96
C MET A 940 26.47 17.83 -17.22
N ILE A 941 26.28 16.51 -17.11
CA ILE A 941 25.34 15.91 -16.16
C ILE A 941 25.90 15.99 -14.73
N ALA A 942 25.03 15.93 -13.71
CA ALA A 942 25.43 16.15 -12.31
C ALA A 942 26.55 15.20 -11.85
N GLU A 943 26.45 13.91 -12.19
CA GLU A 943 27.48 12.90 -11.88
C GLU A 943 28.84 13.23 -12.49
N GLN A 944 28.86 13.66 -13.75
CA GLN A 944 30.08 14.08 -14.43
C GLN A 944 30.69 15.31 -13.77
N ALA A 945 29.86 16.27 -13.35
CA ALA A 945 30.32 17.46 -12.65
C ALA A 945 30.94 17.16 -11.28
N LEU A 946 30.50 16.09 -10.61
CA LEU A 946 31.06 15.64 -9.33
C LEU A 946 32.37 14.86 -9.47
N ALA A 947 32.51 14.08 -10.56
CA ALA A 947 33.60 13.13 -10.75
C ALA A 947 34.90 13.73 -11.31
N ILE A 948 34.90 14.99 -11.74
CA ILE A 948 36.06 15.58 -12.42
C ILE A 948 37.23 15.82 -11.45
N PRO A 949 38.43 15.30 -11.77
CA PRO A 949 39.67 15.69 -11.09
C PRO A 949 40.09 17.10 -11.53
N GLU A 950 40.71 17.87 -10.62
CA GLU A 950 41.26 19.18 -10.98
C GLU A 950 42.32 19.04 -12.09
N PRO A 951 42.27 19.89 -13.13
CA PRO A 951 43.32 19.88 -14.15
C PRO A 951 44.68 20.17 -13.51
N ALA A 952 45.71 19.40 -13.85
CA ALA A 952 47.08 19.67 -13.39
C ALA A 952 47.58 21.07 -13.79
N SER A 953 47.01 21.66 -14.85
CA SER A 953 47.29 23.04 -15.30
C SER A 953 46.42 24.11 -14.64
N ALA A 954 45.42 23.73 -13.84
CA ALA A 954 44.62 24.65 -13.02
C ALA A 954 45.30 24.97 -11.68
N ALA A 955 46.46 24.36 -11.40
CA ALA A 955 47.51 24.99 -10.61
C ALA A 955 48.03 26.23 -11.35
N LEU A 956 47.15 27.23 -11.55
CA LEU A 956 47.57 28.58 -11.92
C LEU A 956 48.58 29.00 -10.86
N LYS A 957 49.79 29.33 -11.33
CA LYS A 957 50.95 29.82 -10.57
C LYS A 957 50.55 30.34 -9.19
N GLY A 958 50.71 29.50 -8.18
CA GLY A 958 50.76 29.94 -6.80
C GLY A 958 52.00 30.80 -6.62
N SER A 959 51.93 32.06 -7.02
CA SER A 959 52.63 33.09 -6.27
C SER A 959 51.65 33.49 -5.17
N PRO A 960 51.93 33.20 -3.89
CA PRO A 960 51.23 33.90 -2.83
C PRO A 960 51.70 35.35 -2.93
N LEU A 961 50.94 36.21 -3.61
CA LEU A 961 51.16 37.64 -3.52
C LEU A 961 50.54 38.09 -2.21
N TYR A 962 51.33 37.92 -1.15
CA TYR A 962 51.20 38.81 -0.01
C TYR A 962 51.27 40.26 -0.53
N PRO A 963 50.61 41.22 0.15
CA PRO A 963 50.60 42.61 -0.28
C PRO A 963 52.02 43.11 -0.59
N ASP A 964 52.14 43.96 -1.62
CA ASP A 964 53.40 44.54 -2.11
C ASP A 964 54.51 43.54 -2.50
N GLU A 965 54.12 42.39 -3.08
CA GLU A 965 55.04 41.38 -3.63
C GLU A 965 56.01 40.77 -2.59
N LEU A 966 55.59 40.75 -1.32
CA LEU A 966 56.31 40.04 -0.28
C LEU A 966 56.30 38.54 -0.55
N THR A 967 57.48 37.92 -0.45
CA THR A 967 57.62 36.46 -0.50
C THR A 967 57.14 35.84 0.81
N GLU A 968 56.78 34.56 0.79
CA GLU A 968 56.39 33.82 2.00
C GLU A 968 57.44 33.92 3.12
N ARG A 969 58.72 33.88 2.73
CA ARG A 969 59.82 34.01 3.68
C ARG A 969 59.89 35.41 4.30
N GLU A 970 59.59 36.45 3.53
CA GLU A 970 59.54 37.83 3.99
C GLU A 970 58.35 38.08 4.92
N VAL A 971 57.19 37.46 4.66
CA VAL A 971 56.03 37.54 5.57
C VAL A 971 56.27 36.80 6.88
N GLN A 972 56.92 35.63 6.86
CA GLN A 972 57.34 34.97 8.10
C GLN A 972 58.25 35.89 8.95
N VAL A 973 59.21 36.57 8.30
CA VAL A 973 60.10 37.52 8.99
C VAL A 973 59.31 38.71 9.55
N VAL A 974 58.40 39.32 8.78
CA VAL A 974 57.56 40.44 9.23
C VAL A 974 56.64 40.05 10.40
N ARG A 975 56.05 38.85 10.39
CA ARG A 975 55.21 38.33 11.50
C ARG A 975 55.99 38.22 12.80
N LEU A 976 57.17 37.62 12.74
CA LEU A 976 58.02 37.43 13.93
C LEU A 976 58.58 38.76 14.45
N VAL A 977 58.82 39.71 13.55
CA VAL A 977 59.20 41.08 13.91
C VAL A 977 58.04 41.82 14.56
N ALA A 978 56.82 41.62 14.06
CA ALA A 978 55.62 42.24 14.58
C ALA A 978 55.17 41.66 15.95
N SER A 979 55.53 40.42 16.26
CA SER A 979 55.37 39.83 17.60
C SER A 979 56.46 40.24 18.60
N GLY A 980 57.34 41.18 18.23
CA GLY A 980 58.28 41.84 19.16
C GLY A 980 59.63 41.15 19.32
N LEU A 981 59.94 40.10 18.53
CA LEU A 981 61.22 39.42 18.60
C LEU A 981 62.33 40.31 18.03
N THR A 982 63.56 40.16 18.51
CA THR A 982 64.78 40.80 17.95
C THR A 982 65.32 40.04 16.75
N ASP A 983 66.15 40.66 15.90
CA ASP A 983 66.73 40.00 14.72
C ASP A 983 67.47 38.70 15.04
N ALA A 984 68.14 38.62 16.20
CA ALA A 984 68.81 37.42 16.67
C ALA A 984 67.82 36.29 17.03
N GLN A 985 66.68 36.64 17.65
CA GLN A 985 65.64 35.68 18.00
C GLN A 985 64.86 35.20 16.77
N VAL A 986 64.58 36.10 15.82
CA VAL A 986 63.99 35.73 14.51
C VAL A 986 64.93 34.82 13.75
N ALA A 987 66.24 35.11 13.74
CA ALA A 987 67.26 34.28 13.11
C ALA A 987 67.33 32.87 13.73
N GLN A 988 67.26 32.79 15.06
CA GLN A 988 67.24 31.53 15.79
C GLN A 988 65.98 30.70 15.49
N GLN A 989 64.79 31.31 15.47
CA GLN A 989 63.54 30.62 15.16
C GLN A 989 63.47 30.14 13.71
N LEU A 990 64.02 30.93 12.79
CA LEU A 990 64.01 30.62 11.37
C LEU A 990 65.21 29.78 10.92
N VAL A 991 66.10 29.42 11.86
CA VAL A 991 67.34 28.64 11.64
C VAL A 991 68.20 29.24 10.53
N VAL A 992 68.46 30.55 10.62
CA VAL A 992 69.30 31.31 9.68
C VAL A 992 70.23 32.26 10.43
N SER A 993 71.18 32.89 9.73
CA SER A 993 72.08 33.86 10.36
C SER A 993 71.37 35.21 10.62
N PRO A 994 71.73 35.97 11.67
CA PRO A 994 71.22 37.33 11.89
C PRO A 994 71.44 38.27 10.69
N ARG A 995 72.52 38.05 9.93
CA ARG A 995 72.83 38.79 8.69
C ARG A 995 71.82 38.51 7.57
N THR A 996 71.29 37.29 7.52
CA THR A 996 70.22 36.89 6.59
C THR A 996 68.91 37.58 6.92
N ILE A 997 68.57 37.70 8.21
CA ILE A 997 67.37 38.44 8.66
C ILE A 997 67.46 39.93 8.33
N GLN A 998 68.63 40.54 8.52
CA GLN A 998 68.85 41.93 8.09
C GLN A 998 68.72 42.11 6.58
N GLY A 999 69.13 41.11 5.78
CA GLY A 999 68.91 41.08 4.34
C GLY A 999 67.43 41.03 3.98
N HIS A 1000 66.66 40.14 4.62
CA HIS A 1000 65.21 40.06 4.45
C HIS A 1000 64.52 41.36 4.86
N LEU A 1001 64.89 41.97 6.00
CA LEU A 1001 64.30 43.23 6.46
C LEU A 1001 64.55 44.40 5.50
N ARG A 1002 65.73 44.49 4.89
CA ARG A 1002 65.98 45.52 3.85
C ARG A 1002 65.11 45.31 2.62
N SER A 1003 64.97 44.06 2.17
CA SER A 1003 64.10 43.72 1.05
C SER A 1003 62.63 44.05 1.36
N ILE A 1004 62.16 43.67 2.55
CA ILE A 1004 60.82 43.98 3.05
C ILE A 1004 60.57 45.49 3.08
N TYR A 1005 61.48 46.26 3.71
CA TYR A 1005 61.37 47.71 3.82
C TYR A 1005 61.30 48.39 2.45
N SER A 1006 62.10 47.91 1.50
CA SER A 1006 62.07 48.39 0.11
C SER A 1006 60.75 48.08 -0.59
N LYS A 1007 60.17 46.89 -0.35
CA LYS A 1007 58.94 46.44 -1.02
C LYS A 1007 57.69 47.15 -0.50
N ILE A 1008 57.58 47.30 0.83
CA ILE A 1008 56.43 47.95 1.48
C ILE A 1008 56.64 49.47 1.67
N ASN A 1009 57.71 50.03 1.10
CA ASN A 1009 58.08 51.45 1.13
C ASN A 1009 58.12 52.07 2.54
N VAL A 1010 58.78 51.39 3.49
CA VAL A 1010 59.00 51.89 4.86
C VAL A 1010 60.49 51.92 5.20
N ASN A 1011 60.85 52.67 6.24
CA ASN A 1011 62.25 52.87 6.64
C ASN A 1011 62.55 52.46 8.09
N SER A 1012 61.58 51.89 8.82
CA SER A 1012 61.76 51.50 10.22
C SER A 1012 61.02 50.21 10.57
N ARG A 1013 61.55 49.52 11.59
CA ARG A 1013 60.96 48.28 12.13
C ARG A 1013 59.52 48.50 12.60
N SER A 1014 59.29 49.60 13.31
CA SER A 1014 57.98 49.97 13.83
C SER A 1014 56.96 50.21 12.70
N ALA A 1015 57.38 50.76 11.56
CA ALA A 1015 56.51 50.93 10.40
C ALA A 1015 56.19 49.59 9.72
N ALA A 1016 57.15 48.67 9.62
CA ALA A 1016 56.90 47.32 9.10
C ALA A 1016 55.98 46.49 10.03
N THR A 1017 56.09 46.65 11.35
CA THR A 1017 55.17 46.04 12.32
C THR A 1017 53.76 46.59 12.15
N ARG A 1018 53.61 47.92 12.00
CA ARG A 1018 52.30 48.54 11.78
C ARG A 1018 51.65 48.06 10.48
N TYR A 1019 52.42 48.00 9.40
CA TYR A 1019 51.99 47.46 8.12
C TYR A 1019 51.45 46.02 8.26
N ALA A 1020 52.14 45.17 9.03
CA ALA A 1020 51.73 43.80 9.28
C ALA A 1020 50.36 43.69 9.97
N VAL A 1021 50.07 44.59 10.91
CA VAL A 1021 48.78 44.66 11.62
C VAL A 1021 47.68 45.20 10.69
N GLU A 1022 47.95 46.27 9.95
CA GLU A 1022 46.99 46.89 9.03
C GLU A 1022 46.57 45.94 7.89
N HIS A 1023 47.47 45.06 7.45
CA HIS A 1023 47.23 44.10 6.38
C HIS A 1023 46.87 42.69 6.88
N GLN A 1024 46.53 42.54 8.16
CA GLN A 1024 46.13 41.27 8.80
C GLN A 1024 47.15 40.13 8.57
N LEU A 1025 48.44 40.48 8.53
CA LEU A 1025 49.51 39.50 8.42
C LEU A 1025 49.80 38.84 9.76
N VAL A 1026 49.37 39.41 10.89
CA VAL A 1026 49.57 38.91 12.26
C VAL A 1026 48.25 38.88 13.01
#